data_AF-A0A8E0RXL4-F1
#
_entry.id   AF-A0A8E0RXL4-F1
#
_cell.length_a   1.000
_cell.length_b   1.000
_cell.length_c   1.000
_cell.angle_alpha   90.00
_cell.angle_beta   90.00
_cell.angle_gamma   90.00
#
_symmetry.space_group_name_H-M   'P 1'
#
loop_
_entity.id
_entity.type
_entity.pdbx_description
1 polymer ?
#
loop_
_entity_poly.entity_id
_entity_poly.type
_entity_poly.pdbx_seq_one_letter_code
_entity_poly.pdbx_strand_id
1 'polypeptide(L)'
;MGSNRMPMLPPRWLNCPRMGNMIVDIFIPFKTPLDSKFDHFMEPEHIFHVDDAFHACEPYKLGLVLDLTKSRRFYNRREVVDMNCKHLKIECKGNEETPTQEQVDLFIRVVNQFLDSGSGDEKVGVHCTHGYNRTGFMIVAYLVEELNYGVDIAVQIFADARPPGIYKADYLEDLFARYGNKEDCPPAPVLPAWCNENKDGECLPGSKRPQTLGDEDDEDALNETSSHSKLLRYNNSMVGAVSIGNLSSQKYPAPPKGTPKLMDGISHVVTLDQDSPEAHEARELADRLFRMGGCIYENGQPVFPNAQSSESEDEPSEPTTSGDNTKRFKHPLRFRGSQPVSITQRNMEALISYDYCVSHKADGCRYALLVSGPNQVYMIDRANFVYRVEVLHFPTVSWIKSIQQSNNIQSHSPSEFISVADGHLRNTLLDGEMVICHDPSKPPVSANEEVTNGIPRFLIYDIVTLNNKPVGRSPFFERYSVIDKQVIWPRNTGGHLGMVDFGMQSFSVRRKPFRPLRETEELLKQEFIKSLDHVTDGLIFQPCGPDEFYVLGTCHQQLKWKPPHLNTVDFRCKIVYEAKVGEIPGYVGHLYLGGLNTPAAKLGHVGPKEKALDGKIVECSFMPGFGWKVLRIRTDKTEPNYHKSGKAVIESIMFPVTAQNILMCVYQRGQKLAKSREVPGPSVK
;
A
#
# COMPACT_ATOMS: atom_id res chain seq x y z
N MET A 1 42.00 42.01 -16.35
CA MET A 1 41.14 41.95 -15.15
C MET A 1 39.79 41.40 -15.59
N GLY A 2 39.39 40.21 -15.14
CA GLY A 2 38.07 39.65 -15.46
C GLY A 2 36.99 40.33 -14.60
N SER A 3 35.81 40.63 -15.17
CA SER A 3 34.75 41.28 -14.39
C SER A 3 34.26 40.35 -13.27
N ASN A 4 34.44 40.74 -12.01
CA ASN A 4 33.76 40.12 -10.88
C ASN A 4 32.25 40.40 -11.01
N ARG A 5 31.53 39.53 -11.74
CA ARG A 5 30.07 39.55 -11.75
C ARG A 5 29.61 39.16 -10.36
N MET A 6 28.92 40.05 -9.66
CA MET A 6 28.34 39.76 -8.35
C MET A 6 27.47 38.49 -8.42
N PRO A 7 27.57 37.58 -7.43
CA PRO A 7 26.82 36.34 -7.44
C PRO A 7 25.33 36.63 -7.19
N MET A 8 24.54 36.85 -8.25
CA MET A 8 23.12 37.22 -8.10
C MET A 8 22.36 36.17 -7.27
N LEU A 9 21.65 36.58 -6.24
CA LEU A 9 20.77 35.70 -5.47
C LEU A 9 19.71 35.05 -6.39
N PRO A 10 19.22 33.84 -6.09
CA PRO A 10 18.10 33.28 -6.81
C PRO A 10 16.84 34.13 -6.54
N PRO A 11 16.04 34.51 -7.56
CA PRO A 11 14.84 35.31 -7.34
C PRO A 11 13.87 34.63 -6.37
N ARG A 12 13.28 35.40 -5.45
CA ARG A 12 12.31 34.92 -4.45
C ARG A 12 12.85 33.84 -3.50
N TRP A 13 14.16 33.84 -3.24
CA TRP A 13 14.81 32.83 -2.37
C TRP A 13 14.88 33.24 -0.89
N LEU A 14 14.99 34.54 -0.58
CA LEU A 14 15.14 35.05 0.80
C LEU A 14 13.96 34.57 1.67
N ASN A 15 12.76 35.04 1.34
CA ASN A 15 11.51 34.73 2.04
C ASN A 15 10.92 33.34 1.71
N CYS A 16 11.61 32.54 0.89
CA CYS A 16 11.25 31.14 0.68
C CYS A 16 11.57 30.33 1.97
N PRO A 17 10.62 29.55 2.52
CA PRO A 17 10.86 28.75 3.73
C PRO A 17 12.03 27.79 3.58
N ARG A 18 12.86 27.64 4.62
CA ARG A 18 14.10 26.81 4.59
C ARG A 18 13.80 25.32 4.30
N MET A 19 13.08 24.67 5.21
CA MET A 19 12.79 23.24 5.20
C MET A 19 11.30 22.94 5.00
N GLY A 20 10.98 21.75 4.49
CA GLY A 20 9.68 21.10 4.65
C GLY A 20 9.78 19.91 5.60
N ASN A 21 8.62 19.37 5.97
CA ASN A 21 8.53 18.22 6.86
C ASN A 21 8.94 16.92 6.14
N MET A 22 9.25 15.90 6.94
CA MET A 22 9.51 14.54 6.46
C MET A 22 8.33 13.96 5.67
N ILE A 23 8.64 13.26 4.58
CA ILE A 23 7.69 12.58 3.70
C ILE A 23 7.98 11.08 3.70
N VAL A 24 6.99 10.30 4.15
CA VAL A 24 6.96 8.81 4.20
C VAL A 24 8.19 8.14 4.83
N ASP A 25 8.85 8.82 5.76
CA ASP A 25 10.11 8.40 6.39
C ASP A 25 11.30 8.21 5.43
N ILE A 26 11.24 8.82 4.23
CA ILE A 26 12.30 8.74 3.23
C ILE A 26 12.83 10.12 2.87
N PHE A 27 11.95 11.10 2.58
CA PHE A 27 12.38 12.37 1.99
C PHE A 27 12.23 13.56 2.92
N ILE A 28 13.18 14.49 2.86
CA ILE A 28 13.08 15.83 3.43
C ILE A 28 13.27 16.86 2.30
N PRO A 29 12.22 17.61 1.90
CA PRO A 29 12.32 18.62 0.85
C PRO A 29 12.78 19.99 1.41
N PHE A 30 13.74 20.66 0.77
CA PHE A 30 14.23 21.97 1.23
C PHE A 30 14.61 22.91 0.07
N LYS A 31 14.80 24.21 0.35
CA LYS A 31 15.35 25.17 -0.64
C LYS A 31 16.85 24.94 -0.83
N THR A 32 17.46 25.36 -1.94
CA THR A 32 18.93 25.24 -2.07
C THR A 32 19.62 26.04 -0.97
N PRO A 33 20.59 25.48 -0.24
CA PRO A 33 21.53 26.29 0.53
C PRO A 33 22.34 27.21 -0.38
N LEU A 34 22.89 28.27 0.20
CA LEU A 34 23.83 29.21 -0.42
C LEU A 34 25.07 29.27 0.46
N ASP A 35 26.28 29.14 -0.11
CA ASP A 35 27.54 29.25 0.65
C ASP A 35 27.91 30.71 0.98
N SER A 36 28.97 30.88 1.79
CA SER A 36 29.33 32.16 2.42
C SER A 36 29.67 33.32 1.47
N LYS A 37 29.82 33.06 0.16
CA LYS A 37 29.97 34.15 -0.84
C LYS A 37 28.68 34.93 -1.07
N PHE A 38 27.54 34.45 -0.56
CA PHE A 38 26.25 35.12 -0.63
C PHE A 38 25.92 35.95 0.63
N ASP A 39 26.59 35.72 1.76
CA ASP A 39 26.23 36.32 3.07
C ASP A 39 26.21 37.84 3.05
N HIS A 40 27.14 38.47 2.32
CA HIS A 40 27.26 39.92 2.18
C HIS A 40 26.07 40.59 1.43
N PHE A 41 25.14 39.79 0.90
CA PHE A 41 23.95 40.25 0.17
C PHE A 41 22.65 39.93 0.92
N MET A 42 22.72 39.45 2.16
CA MET A 42 21.58 38.93 2.92
C MET A 42 21.67 39.35 4.39
N GLU A 43 20.55 39.71 5.00
CA GLU A 43 20.50 39.88 6.46
C GLU A 43 20.74 38.52 7.16
N PRO A 44 21.31 38.47 8.38
CA PRO A 44 21.66 37.23 9.07
C PRO A 44 20.50 36.22 9.19
N GLU A 45 19.28 36.72 9.35
CA GLU A 45 18.03 35.94 9.44
C GLU A 45 17.72 35.12 8.17
N HIS A 46 18.28 35.52 7.02
CA HIS A 46 18.09 34.86 5.72
C HIS A 46 19.22 33.88 5.35
N ILE A 47 20.34 33.89 6.09
CA ILE A 47 21.48 32.99 5.85
C ILE A 47 21.04 31.53 6.06
N PHE A 48 21.35 30.68 5.08
CA PHE A 48 21.03 29.25 5.09
C PHE A 48 22.13 28.49 4.34
N HIS A 49 23.18 28.13 5.08
CA HIS A 49 24.32 27.33 4.63
C HIS A 49 23.95 25.83 4.58
N VAL A 50 24.87 24.98 4.12
CA VAL A 50 24.66 23.52 4.12
C VAL A 50 24.48 23.01 5.55
N ASP A 51 25.30 23.48 6.49
CA ASP A 51 25.24 23.06 7.90
C ASP A 51 23.87 23.38 8.53
N ASP A 52 23.27 24.55 8.21
CA ASP A 52 21.91 24.89 8.67
C ASP A 52 20.87 23.87 8.18
N ALA A 53 21.04 23.33 6.97
CA ALA A 53 20.12 22.33 6.42
C ALA A 53 20.26 20.97 7.14
N PHE A 54 21.46 20.63 7.64
CA PHE A 54 21.70 19.42 8.43
C PHE A 54 21.16 19.57 9.86
N HIS A 55 21.49 20.67 10.56
CA HIS A 55 20.95 20.94 11.89
C HIS A 55 19.41 21.05 11.86
N ALA A 56 18.83 21.67 10.84
CA ALA A 56 17.37 21.74 10.68
C ALA A 56 16.71 20.41 10.24
N CYS A 57 17.47 19.34 10.03
CA CYS A 57 16.95 17.98 9.89
C CYS A 57 16.92 17.20 11.21
N GLU A 58 17.60 17.66 12.28
CA GLU A 58 17.65 16.93 13.55
C GLU A 58 16.23 16.64 14.10
N PRO A 59 15.97 15.43 14.64
CA PRO A 59 16.93 14.35 14.96
C PRO A 59 17.33 13.47 13.75
N TYR A 60 16.84 13.74 12.55
CA TYR A 60 17.07 12.89 11.37
C TYR A 60 18.44 13.15 10.71
N LYS A 61 19.20 12.08 10.47
CA LYS A 61 20.47 12.16 9.75
C LYS A 61 20.25 12.10 8.23
N LEU A 62 20.76 13.08 7.49
CA LEU A 62 20.79 13.00 6.01
C LEU A 62 21.96 12.10 5.55
N GLY A 63 21.66 11.00 4.85
CA GLY A 63 22.69 10.14 4.22
C GLY A 63 22.83 10.32 2.71
N LEU A 64 21.85 10.96 2.06
CA LEU A 64 21.89 11.31 0.65
C LEU A 64 21.23 12.68 0.40
N VAL A 65 21.88 13.57 -0.35
CA VAL A 65 21.31 14.81 -0.89
C VAL A 65 21.23 14.74 -2.41
N LEU A 66 20.02 14.99 -2.93
CA LEU A 66 19.69 15.05 -4.35
C LEU A 66 19.45 16.51 -4.78
N ASP A 67 20.43 17.05 -5.53
CA ASP A 67 20.43 18.42 -6.07
C ASP A 67 19.81 18.45 -7.48
N LEU A 68 18.61 19.00 -7.58
CA LEU A 68 17.83 19.13 -8.82
C LEU A 68 18.05 20.47 -9.54
N THR A 69 19.05 21.27 -9.15
CA THR A 69 19.33 22.56 -9.79
C THR A 69 20.19 22.40 -11.05
N LYS A 70 20.00 23.26 -12.07
CA LYS A 70 20.94 23.33 -13.22
C LYS A 70 22.27 24.01 -12.84
N SER A 71 22.25 24.92 -11.86
CA SER A 71 23.43 25.70 -11.50
C SER A 71 24.34 24.94 -10.55
N ARG A 72 25.66 25.19 -10.63
CA ARG A 72 26.67 24.69 -9.69
C ARG A 72 27.26 25.81 -8.82
N ARG A 73 26.56 26.95 -8.74
CA ARG A 73 27.06 28.19 -8.13
C ARG A 73 26.55 28.46 -6.70
N PHE A 74 25.69 27.61 -6.16
CA PHE A 74 24.98 27.89 -4.91
C PHE A 74 25.81 27.53 -3.68
N TYR A 75 26.23 26.28 -3.57
CA TYR A 75 27.16 25.79 -2.54
C TYR A 75 28.14 24.77 -3.16
N ASN A 76 29.20 24.41 -2.44
CA ASN A 76 30.13 23.37 -2.86
C ASN A 76 29.68 22.00 -2.34
N ARG A 77 29.54 21.01 -3.23
CA ARG A 77 29.17 19.64 -2.85
C ARG A 77 30.07 18.99 -1.77
N ARG A 78 31.29 19.53 -1.57
CA ARG A 78 32.18 19.08 -0.48
C ARG A 78 31.55 19.30 0.89
N GLU A 79 30.88 20.43 1.11
CA GLU A 79 30.20 20.75 2.38
C GLU A 79 29.22 19.63 2.80
N VAL A 80 28.52 19.02 1.83
CA VAL A 80 27.63 17.86 2.08
C VAL A 80 28.42 16.57 2.37
N VAL A 81 29.51 16.33 1.64
CA VAL A 81 30.34 15.12 1.80
C VAL A 81 31.13 15.12 3.10
N ASP A 82 31.58 16.30 3.53
CA ASP A 82 32.32 16.50 4.78
C ASP A 82 31.40 16.23 6.01
N MET A 83 30.07 16.41 5.86
CA MET A 83 29.03 15.98 6.81
C MET A 83 28.67 14.48 6.71
N ASN A 84 29.53 13.66 6.10
CA ASN A 84 29.36 12.21 5.88
C ASN A 84 28.07 11.85 5.12
N CYS A 85 27.66 12.69 4.17
CA CYS A 85 26.46 12.51 3.35
C CYS A 85 26.80 12.36 1.85
N LYS A 86 26.13 11.45 1.15
CA LYS A 86 26.30 11.26 -0.30
C LYS A 86 25.67 12.44 -1.04
N HIS A 87 26.36 13.02 -2.02
CA HIS A 87 25.80 14.08 -2.90
C HIS A 87 25.67 13.60 -4.34
N LEU A 88 24.48 13.75 -4.93
CA LEU A 88 24.26 13.54 -6.36
C LEU A 88 23.44 14.70 -6.97
N LYS A 89 23.86 15.14 -8.15
CA LYS A 89 23.18 16.18 -8.93
C LYS A 89 22.42 15.57 -10.12
N ILE A 90 21.13 15.85 -10.23
CA ILE A 90 20.29 15.48 -11.39
C ILE A 90 19.90 16.78 -12.09
N GLU A 91 20.63 17.12 -13.15
CA GLU A 91 20.53 18.42 -13.83
C GLU A 91 19.23 18.57 -14.64
N CYS A 92 18.12 18.85 -13.94
CA CYS A 92 16.87 19.30 -14.54
C CYS A 92 17.12 20.58 -15.35
N LYS A 93 16.58 20.67 -16.57
CA LYS A 93 16.81 21.81 -17.46
C LYS A 93 16.39 23.15 -16.83
N GLY A 94 16.97 24.23 -17.37
CA GLY A 94 16.48 25.59 -17.15
C GLY A 94 15.31 25.88 -18.09
N ASN A 95 14.61 26.98 -17.86
CA ASN A 95 13.34 27.36 -18.53
C ASN A 95 12.10 26.65 -17.99
N GLU A 96 12.18 26.17 -16.75
CA GLU A 96 11.03 25.72 -15.97
C GLU A 96 10.31 24.44 -16.44
N GLU A 97 10.78 23.77 -17.49
CA GLU A 97 10.32 22.45 -17.96
C GLU A 97 10.23 21.40 -16.83
N THR A 98 9.25 20.49 -16.92
CA THR A 98 9.09 19.35 -16.00
C THR A 98 10.22 18.31 -16.15
N PRO A 99 10.53 17.51 -15.12
CA PRO A 99 11.55 16.46 -15.21
C PRO A 99 11.24 15.41 -16.27
N THR A 100 12.23 15.04 -17.10
CA THR A 100 12.05 13.97 -18.11
C THR A 100 11.96 12.60 -17.45
N GLN A 101 11.41 11.60 -18.15
CA GLN A 101 11.29 10.25 -17.59
C GLN A 101 12.66 9.66 -17.23
N GLU A 102 13.72 9.89 -18.01
CA GLU A 102 15.06 9.40 -17.68
C GLU A 102 15.61 10.03 -16.38
N GLN A 103 15.19 11.26 -16.05
CA GLN A 103 15.57 11.92 -14.81
C GLN A 103 14.79 11.39 -13.61
N VAL A 104 13.51 11.03 -13.81
CA VAL A 104 12.67 10.33 -12.81
C VAL A 104 13.22 8.92 -12.56
N ASP A 105 13.48 8.13 -13.60
CA ASP A 105 14.06 6.79 -13.51
C ASP A 105 15.43 6.79 -12.80
N LEU A 106 16.25 7.82 -13.04
CA LEU A 106 17.52 8.00 -12.35
C LEU A 106 17.33 8.36 -10.87
N PHE A 107 16.41 9.29 -10.56
CA PHE A 107 16.06 9.65 -9.19
C PHE A 107 15.61 8.42 -8.40
N ILE A 108 14.62 7.67 -8.93
CA ILE A 108 14.09 6.45 -8.32
C ILE A 108 15.19 5.42 -8.08
N ARG A 109 16.02 5.14 -9.09
CA ARG A 109 17.11 4.15 -8.99
C ARG A 109 18.12 4.51 -7.91
N VAL A 110 18.49 5.79 -7.80
CA VAL A 110 19.46 6.26 -6.81
C VAL A 110 18.89 6.21 -5.40
N VAL A 111 17.61 6.59 -5.22
CA VAL A 111 16.93 6.48 -3.94
C VAL A 111 16.82 5.01 -3.51
N ASN A 112 16.35 4.12 -4.37
CA ASN A 112 16.26 2.69 -4.06
C ASN A 112 17.64 2.10 -3.74
N GLN A 113 18.67 2.37 -4.54
CA GLN A 113 20.03 1.91 -4.25
C GLN A 113 20.57 2.44 -2.91
N PHE A 114 20.22 3.67 -2.54
CA PHE A 114 20.58 4.23 -1.25
C PHE A 114 19.88 3.49 -0.10
N LEU A 115 18.55 3.33 -0.17
CA LEU A 115 17.74 2.65 0.84
C LEU A 115 18.12 1.17 0.98
N ASP A 116 18.36 0.46 -0.13
CA ASP A 116 18.85 -0.94 -0.14
C ASP A 116 20.26 -1.10 0.47
N SER A 117 21.02 0.00 0.62
CA SER A 117 22.40 0.02 1.13
C SER A 117 22.56 0.64 2.53
N GLY A 118 21.50 1.22 3.09
CA GLY A 118 21.51 1.95 4.35
C GLY A 118 21.04 1.13 5.55
N SER A 119 21.18 1.67 6.76
CA SER A 119 20.65 1.06 8.00
C SER A 119 19.16 1.31 8.24
N GLY A 120 18.56 2.29 7.54
CA GLY A 120 17.19 2.78 7.75
C GLY A 120 17.12 4.16 8.43
N ASP A 121 18.13 4.49 9.23
CA ASP A 121 18.20 5.73 10.02
C ASP A 121 18.48 6.98 9.14
N GLU A 122 19.14 6.77 8.00
CA GLU A 122 19.58 7.85 7.12
C GLU A 122 18.53 8.23 6.08
N LYS A 123 18.18 9.51 5.99
CA LYS A 123 17.11 10.04 5.14
C LYS A 123 17.65 10.74 3.89
N VAL A 124 16.78 10.92 2.89
CA VAL A 124 17.09 11.52 1.59
C VAL A 124 16.65 12.99 1.55
N GLY A 125 17.62 13.88 1.59
CA GLY A 125 17.40 15.31 1.34
C GLY A 125 17.19 15.58 -0.15
N VAL A 126 16.14 16.32 -0.52
CA VAL A 126 15.88 16.66 -1.93
C VAL A 126 15.62 18.16 -2.08
N HIS A 127 16.41 18.83 -2.92
CA HIS A 127 16.23 20.25 -3.16
C HIS A 127 16.28 20.61 -4.65
N CYS A 128 15.56 21.66 -5.02
CA CYS A 128 15.79 22.41 -6.24
C CYS A 128 16.19 23.84 -5.83
N THR A 129 15.82 24.87 -6.58
CA THR A 129 16.10 26.25 -6.16
C THR A 129 15.27 26.64 -4.92
N HIS A 130 13.95 26.39 -4.96
CA HIS A 130 13.02 26.74 -3.87
C HIS A 130 12.53 25.53 -3.07
N GLY A 131 12.78 24.31 -3.52
CA GLY A 131 12.30 23.10 -2.84
C GLY A 131 10.84 22.72 -3.11
N TYR A 132 10.22 23.28 -4.16
CA TYR A 132 8.80 23.09 -4.49
C TYR A 132 8.59 22.28 -5.77
N ASN A 133 8.47 22.90 -6.94
CA ASN A 133 7.93 22.21 -8.13
C ASN A 133 8.74 20.98 -8.60
N ARG A 134 10.04 21.13 -8.90
CA ARG A 134 10.90 20.00 -9.31
C ARG A 134 11.13 18.98 -8.20
N THR A 135 11.26 19.45 -6.95
CA THR A 135 11.41 18.60 -5.75
C THR A 135 10.17 17.73 -5.55
N GLY A 136 9.00 18.36 -5.54
CA GLY A 136 7.70 17.71 -5.44
C GLY A 136 7.46 16.75 -6.59
N PHE A 137 7.77 17.13 -7.84
CA PHE A 137 7.61 16.24 -8.98
C PHE A 137 8.40 14.93 -8.82
N MET A 138 9.68 15.01 -8.44
CA MET A 138 10.51 13.82 -8.22
C MET A 138 10.02 12.96 -7.05
N ILE A 139 9.64 13.60 -5.93
CA ILE A 139 9.12 12.89 -4.76
C ILE A 139 7.76 12.24 -5.10
N VAL A 140 6.82 12.97 -5.70
CA VAL A 140 5.51 12.46 -6.12
C VAL A 140 5.66 11.30 -7.09
N ALA A 141 6.53 11.42 -8.10
CA ALA A 141 6.82 10.33 -9.02
C ALA A 141 7.32 9.07 -8.29
N TYR A 142 8.23 9.22 -7.32
CA TYR A 142 8.66 8.10 -6.47
C TYR A 142 7.53 7.52 -5.60
N LEU A 143 6.72 8.37 -4.97
CA LEU A 143 5.57 7.93 -4.15
C LEU A 143 4.58 7.10 -4.98
N VAL A 144 4.33 7.48 -6.25
CA VAL A 144 3.51 6.70 -7.16
C VAL A 144 4.24 5.43 -7.60
N GLU A 145 5.42 5.55 -8.21
CA GLU A 145 6.09 4.47 -8.91
C GLU A 145 6.57 3.35 -7.95
N GLU A 146 7.20 3.70 -6.82
CA GLU A 146 7.77 2.72 -5.90
C GLU A 146 6.86 2.35 -4.73
N LEU A 147 6.11 3.32 -4.20
CA LEU A 147 5.28 3.15 -3.00
C LEU A 147 3.78 2.98 -3.28
N ASN A 148 3.36 3.06 -4.55
CA ASN A 148 1.98 2.77 -4.99
C ASN A 148 0.93 3.72 -4.36
N TYR A 149 1.26 5.00 -4.17
CA TYR A 149 0.26 6.02 -3.89
C TYR A 149 -0.49 6.40 -5.18
N GLY A 150 -1.76 6.81 -5.04
CA GLY A 150 -2.44 7.56 -6.10
C GLY A 150 -1.79 8.93 -6.28
N VAL A 151 -1.72 9.44 -7.52
CA VAL A 151 -1.05 10.72 -7.80
C VAL A 151 -1.69 11.90 -7.06
N ASP A 152 -3.00 11.85 -6.84
CA ASP A 152 -3.78 12.77 -6.01
C ASP A 152 -3.29 12.78 -4.56
N ILE A 153 -3.14 11.60 -3.95
CA ILE A 153 -2.67 11.46 -2.57
C ILE A 153 -1.18 11.81 -2.47
N ALA A 154 -0.36 11.44 -3.46
CA ALA A 154 1.06 11.75 -3.47
C ALA A 154 1.31 13.27 -3.58
N VAL A 155 0.57 13.99 -4.44
CA VAL A 155 0.59 15.45 -4.51
C VAL A 155 0.15 16.07 -3.18
N GLN A 156 -0.91 15.56 -2.55
CA GLN A 156 -1.36 16.06 -1.25
C GLN A 156 -0.32 15.82 -0.14
N ILE A 157 0.31 14.64 -0.08
CA ILE A 157 1.40 14.35 0.87
C ILE A 157 2.55 15.36 0.73
N PHE A 158 2.94 15.68 -0.52
CA PHE A 158 3.96 16.70 -0.75
C PHE A 158 3.47 18.11 -0.34
N ALA A 159 2.20 18.43 -0.60
CA ALA A 159 1.61 19.72 -0.20
C ALA A 159 1.53 19.90 1.32
N ASP A 160 1.15 18.86 2.06
CA ASP A 160 1.06 18.88 3.53
C ASP A 160 2.45 18.99 4.18
N ALA A 161 3.45 18.32 3.60
CA ALA A 161 4.83 18.36 4.09
C ALA A 161 5.55 19.66 3.70
N ARG A 162 5.23 20.24 2.54
CA ARG A 162 5.89 21.44 2.00
C ARG A 162 4.84 22.43 1.47
N PRO A 163 4.04 23.10 2.33
CA PRO A 163 2.93 23.95 1.89
C PRO A 163 3.38 25.11 0.99
N PRO A 164 2.67 25.38 -0.13
CA PRO A 164 1.38 24.82 -0.54
C PRO A 164 1.48 23.58 -1.46
N GLY A 165 2.67 22.98 -1.59
CA GLY A 165 2.96 21.93 -2.55
C GLY A 165 3.44 22.47 -3.90
N ILE A 166 3.20 21.69 -4.96
CA ILE A 166 3.54 22.07 -6.33
C ILE A 166 2.58 23.19 -6.76
N TYR A 167 3.08 24.41 -6.90
CA TYR A 167 2.29 25.62 -7.24
C TYR A 167 2.29 25.95 -8.74
N LYS A 168 2.69 25.00 -9.57
CA LYS A 168 2.76 25.14 -11.03
C LYS A 168 1.85 24.14 -11.72
N ALA A 169 0.92 24.66 -12.52
CA ALA A 169 -0.09 23.86 -13.20
C ALA A 169 0.53 22.83 -14.16
N ASP A 170 1.52 23.23 -14.95
CA ASP A 170 2.25 22.37 -15.89
C ASP A 170 2.91 21.15 -15.22
N TYR A 171 3.36 21.29 -13.97
CA TYR A 171 3.92 20.18 -13.19
C TYR A 171 2.84 19.23 -12.67
N LEU A 172 1.70 19.77 -12.21
CA LEU A 172 0.55 18.97 -11.77
C LEU A 172 -0.10 18.24 -12.95
N GLU A 173 -0.31 18.93 -14.06
CA GLU A 173 -0.89 18.39 -15.30
C GLU A 173 -0.04 17.25 -15.86
N ASP A 174 1.29 17.37 -15.87
CA ASP A 174 2.20 16.30 -16.32
C ASP A 174 2.21 15.11 -15.34
N LEU A 175 2.22 15.34 -14.03
CA LEU A 175 2.06 14.27 -13.03
C LEU A 175 0.75 13.50 -13.24
N PHE A 176 -0.38 14.20 -13.37
CA PHE A 176 -1.68 13.57 -13.62
C PHE A 176 -1.77 12.95 -15.03
N ALA A 177 -1.03 13.46 -16.03
CA ALA A 177 -0.91 12.84 -17.35
C ALA A 177 -0.14 11.51 -17.32
N ARG A 178 0.89 11.38 -16.48
CA ARG A 178 1.72 10.18 -16.36
C ARG A 178 1.11 9.12 -15.44
N TYR A 179 0.43 9.56 -14.38
CA TYR A 179 0.13 8.73 -13.21
C TYR A 179 -1.36 8.68 -12.81
N GLY A 180 -2.25 9.39 -13.51
CA GLY A 180 -3.67 9.42 -13.20
C GLY A 180 -4.53 9.81 -14.40
N ASN A 181 -5.58 10.58 -14.13
CA ASN A 181 -6.46 11.16 -15.13
C ASN A 181 -6.29 12.69 -15.15
N LYS A 182 -6.13 13.29 -16.33
CA LYS A 182 -5.98 14.75 -16.47
C LYS A 182 -7.19 15.53 -15.95
N GLU A 183 -8.39 14.96 -16.02
CA GLU A 183 -9.63 15.61 -15.57
C GLU A 183 -9.69 15.74 -14.03
N ASP A 184 -8.98 14.87 -13.30
CA ASP A 184 -8.90 14.87 -11.84
C ASP A 184 -7.73 15.74 -11.30
N CYS A 185 -7.01 16.44 -12.17
CA CYS A 185 -5.88 17.29 -11.79
C CYS A 185 -6.36 18.49 -10.95
N PRO A 186 -5.86 18.69 -9.72
CA PRO A 186 -6.24 19.83 -8.90
C PRO A 186 -5.73 21.13 -9.54
N PRO A 187 -6.47 22.24 -9.42
CA PRO A 187 -5.97 23.54 -9.84
C PRO A 187 -4.73 23.91 -9.04
N ALA A 188 -3.76 24.57 -9.69
CA ALA A 188 -2.55 25.00 -9.01
C ALA A 188 -2.89 25.89 -7.79
N PRO A 189 -2.34 25.61 -6.60
CA PRO A 189 -2.65 26.36 -5.39
C PRO A 189 -2.21 27.82 -5.52
N VAL A 190 -2.87 28.69 -4.75
CA VAL A 190 -2.56 30.12 -4.70
C VAL A 190 -1.08 30.33 -4.35
N LEU A 191 -0.39 31.17 -5.15
CA LEU A 191 1.01 31.49 -4.93
C LEU A 191 1.20 32.10 -3.52
N PRO A 192 2.14 31.57 -2.71
CA PRO A 192 2.45 32.13 -1.39
C PRO A 192 2.86 33.60 -1.45
N ALA A 193 2.70 34.32 -0.34
CA ALA A 193 3.08 35.74 -0.26
C ALA A 193 4.54 36.01 -0.69
N TRP A 194 5.48 35.15 -0.28
CA TRP A 194 6.90 35.23 -0.67
C TRP A 194 7.17 35.00 -2.17
N CYS A 195 6.18 34.52 -2.94
CA CYS A 195 6.28 34.45 -4.40
C CYS A 195 5.97 35.77 -5.12
N ASN A 196 5.36 36.75 -4.42
CA ASN A 196 4.79 37.97 -5.00
C ASN A 196 5.66 39.23 -4.84
N GLU A 197 6.87 39.09 -4.29
CA GLU A 197 7.88 40.15 -4.18
C GLU A 197 8.40 40.57 -5.57
N ASN A 198 7.60 41.40 -6.26
CA ASN A 198 7.94 42.36 -7.32
C ASN A 198 6.65 42.97 -7.94
N LYS A 199 5.72 43.47 -7.11
CA LYS A 199 4.56 44.26 -7.58
C LYS A 199 4.40 45.63 -6.92
N ASP A 200 5.03 45.87 -5.79
CA ASP A 200 4.99 47.18 -5.12
C ASP A 200 6.22 48.01 -5.53
N GLY A 201 6.01 48.81 -6.57
CA GLY A 201 6.98 49.81 -7.01
C GLY A 201 6.91 51.07 -6.16
N GLU A 202 7.58 51.07 -4.99
CA GLU A 202 7.85 52.33 -4.29
C GLU A 202 9.05 53.04 -4.94
N CYS A 203 8.76 54.14 -5.64
CA CYS A 203 9.78 55.03 -6.16
C CYS A 203 10.41 55.84 -5.01
N LEU A 204 11.74 55.84 -4.92
CA LEU A 204 12.49 56.94 -4.31
C LEU A 204 13.46 57.57 -5.33
N PRO A 205 13.66 58.91 -5.27
CA PRO A 205 14.15 59.65 -6.43
C PRO A 205 15.68 59.77 -6.47
N GLY A 206 16.31 59.49 -7.62
CA GLY A 206 17.75 59.76 -7.76
C GLY A 206 18.44 59.29 -9.03
N SER A 207 18.53 60.19 -10.02
CA SER A 207 19.66 60.30 -10.96
C SER A 207 19.87 59.24 -12.08
N LYS A 208 19.39 59.63 -13.27
CA LYS A 208 20.05 59.50 -14.60
C LYS A 208 20.30 58.10 -15.20
N ARG A 209 19.53 57.80 -16.25
CA ARG A 209 20.07 57.18 -17.49
C ARG A 209 20.76 58.26 -18.32
N PRO A 210 21.88 57.93 -18.97
CA PRO A 210 21.96 57.94 -20.45
C PRO A 210 22.47 56.56 -20.94
N GLN A 211 22.36 56.10 -22.18
CA GLN A 211 21.70 56.46 -23.44
C GLN A 211 22.28 55.45 -24.46
N THR A 212 21.48 54.94 -25.41
CA THR A 212 21.89 54.52 -26.78
C THR A 212 22.98 53.42 -26.95
N LEU A 213 23.05 52.59 -27.99
CA LEU A 213 22.38 52.45 -29.31
C LEU A 213 21.90 50.97 -29.39
N GLY A 214 20.85 50.55 -30.09
CA GLY A 214 20.46 50.85 -31.49
C GLY A 214 21.06 49.79 -32.44
N ASP A 215 20.38 49.19 -33.42
CA ASP A 215 19.01 49.32 -33.95
C ASP A 215 18.62 47.92 -34.59
N GLU A 216 17.34 47.52 -34.70
CA GLU A 216 16.52 47.43 -35.95
C GLU A 216 16.99 46.35 -36.97
N ASP A 217 16.21 45.53 -37.68
CA ASP A 217 14.75 45.34 -37.94
C ASP A 217 14.49 43.82 -38.21
N ASP A 218 13.30 43.24 -38.46
CA ASP A 218 12.06 43.69 -39.15
C ASP A 218 10.80 43.02 -38.56
N GLU A 219 9.65 43.68 -38.74
CA GLU A 219 8.32 43.07 -38.58
C GLU A 219 7.92 42.25 -39.81
N ASP A 220 6.97 41.32 -39.66
CA ASP A 220 5.84 41.31 -40.59
C ASP A 220 4.59 40.72 -39.93
N ALA A 221 3.45 41.37 -40.16
CA ALA A 221 2.16 41.02 -39.56
C ALA A 221 1.27 40.23 -40.53
N LEU A 222 0.23 39.54 -40.02
CA LEU A 222 -1.17 39.65 -40.48
C LEU A 222 -2.09 38.56 -39.88
N ASN A 223 -3.25 39.00 -39.34
CA ASN A 223 -4.60 38.38 -39.32
C ASN A 223 -4.79 36.91 -38.81
N GLU A 224 -5.92 36.43 -38.25
CA GLU A 224 -7.29 36.93 -37.91
C GLU A 224 -7.95 35.85 -36.99
N THR A 225 -9.02 36.00 -36.18
CA THR A 225 -9.93 37.08 -35.70
C THR A 225 -10.30 36.78 -34.23
N SER A 226 -10.95 37.71 -33.51
CA SER A 226 -11.88 37.37 -32.41
C SER A 226 -12.89 38.50 -32.15
N SER A 227 -14.19 38.19 -32.18
CA SER A 227 -15.28 39.17 -32.03
C SER A 227 -16.32 38.78 -30.98
N HIS A 228 -16.54 39.71 -30.04
CA HIS A 228 -17.81 40.03 -29.38
C HIS A 228 -18.62 38.99 -28.58
N SER A 229 -18.40 39.01 -27.27
CA SER A 229 -19.29 39.59 -26.23
C SER A 229 -20.85 39.59 -26.37
N LYS A 230 -21.49 39.30 -25.21
CA LYS A 230 -22.73 39.90 -24.60
C LYS A 230 -24.10 39.16 -24.68
N LEU A 231 -24.58 38.86 -23.45
CA LEU A 231 -25.93 39.06 -22.89
C LEU A 231 -27.16 38.38 -23.52
N LEU A 232 -27.87 37.56 -22.72
CA LEU A 232 -29.18 37.96 -22.18
C LEU A 232 -29.62 37.10 -20.96
N ARG A 233 -30.54 37.65 -20.14
CA ARG A 233 -31.14 37.02 -18.96
C ARG A 233 -32.36 36.19 -19.34
N TYR A 234 -32.68 35.17 -18.55
CA TYR A 234 -34.05 35.01 -18.03
C TYR A 234 -34.01 34.45 -16.60
N ASN A 235 -35.03 34.76 -15.80
CA ASN A 235 -35.06 34.54 -14.34
C ASN A 235 -36.44 34.00 -13.91
N ASN A 236 -36.59 33.66 -12.62
CA ASN A 236 -37.81 33.22 -11.90
C ASN A 236 -38.17 31.70 -12.02
N SER A 237 -38.64 31.03 -10.96
CA SER A 237 -38.90 31.47 -9.57
C SER A 237 -39.19 30.30 -8.59
N MET A 238 -38.45 30.23 -7.46
CA MET A 238 -38.93 30.04 -6.06
C MET A 238 -39.75 28.75 -5.68
N VAL A 239 -39.79 28.23 -4.44
CA VAL A 239 -39.39 28.69 -3.09
C VAL A 239 -38.96 27.51 -2.19
N GLY A 240 -37.94 27.70 -1.33
CA GLY A 240 -37.82 27.09 0.02
C GLY A 240 -37.44 25.59 0.13
N ALA A 241 -36.62 25.15 1.09
CA ALA A 241 -36.19 25.80 2.32
C ALA A 241 -34.67 25.72 2.55
N VAL A 242 -34.15 26.75 3.22
CA VAL A 242 -32.78 26.77 3.77
C VAL A 242 -32.79 26.09 5.13
N SER A 243 -31.91 25.11 5.33
CA SER A 243 -31.41 24.74 6.67
C SER A 243 -29.90 24.86 6.67
N ILE A 244 -29.42 26.00 7.17
CA ILE A 244 -28.05 26.12 7.67
C ILE A 244 -28.01 25.33 8.99
N GLY A 245 -27.22 24.26 9.03
CA GLY A 245 -27.10 23.41 10.21
C GLY A 245 -25.90 22.47 10.14
N ASN A 246 -24.89 22.77 10.95
CA ASN A 246 -23.74 21.92 11.29
C ASN A 246 -22.73 21.62 10.16
N LEU A 247 -21.84 22.59 9.90
CA LEU A 247 -20.42 22.22 9.81
C LEU A 247 -19.96 21.80 11.21
N SER A 248 -19.81 20.50 11.45
CA SER A 248 -19.16 19.97 12.66
C SER A 248 -18.03 19.01 12.29
N SER A 249 -16.80 19.52 12.39
CA SER A 249 -15.56 18.80 12.67
C SER A 249 -15.49 17.31 12.29
N GLN A 250 -14.96 17.00 11.10
CA GLN A 250 -14.43 15.66 10.83
C GLN A 250 -13.27 15.38 11.80
N LYS A 251 -13.52 14.56 12.82
CA LYS A 251 -12.56 14.21 13.89
C LYS A 251 -11.67 13.02 13.54
N TYR A 252 -11.94 12.33 12.43
CA TYR A 252 -11.33 11.07 12.05
C TYR A 252 -10.70 11.16 10.64
N PRO A 253 -9.78 10.24 10.26
CA PRO A 253 -9.19 10.21 8.92
C PRO A 253 -10.24 10.01 7.82
N ALA A 254 -9.88 10.21 6.55
CA ALA A 254 -10.74 9.79 5.44
C ALA A 254 -10.99 8.25 5.45
N PRO A 255 -12.17 7.77 5.01
CA PRO A 255 -12.45 6.35 4.81
C PRO A 255 -11.64 5.77 3.64
N PRO A 256 -11.59 4.43 3.49
CA PRO A 256 -10.97 3.83 2.31
C PRO A 256 -11.71 4.22 1.03
N LYS A 257 -10.96 4.54 -0.04
CA LYS A 257 -11.56 4.89 -1.34
C LYS A 257 -12.08 3.63 -2.05
N GLY A 258 -13.24 3.77 -2.69
CA GLY A 258 -13.93 2.71 -3.45
C GLY A 258 -15.28 2.35 -2.86
N THR A 259 -15.98 1.42 -3.48
CA THR A 259 -17.24 0.88 -2.95
C THR A 259 -16.96 -0.39 -2.17
N PRO A 260 -17.39 -0.53 -0.90
CA PRO A 260 -17.32 -1.80 -0.20
C PRO A 260 -18.13 -2.84 -0.99
N LYS A 261 -17.50 -3.96 -1.32
CA LYS A 261 -18.25 -5.10 -1.85
C LYS A 261 -18.97 -5.72 -0.68
N LEU A 262 -20.30 -5.54 -0.63
CA LEU A 262 -21.15 -6.24 0.33
C LEU A 262 -20.81 -7.74 0.29
N MET A 263 -20.93 -8.42 1.43
CA MET A 263 -20.81 -9.88 1.46
C MET A 263 -22.04 -10.50 0.77
N ASP A 264 -22.05 -10.47 -0.56
CA ASP A 264 -23.19 -10.86 -1.39
C ASP A 264 -23.65 -12.28 -1.02
N GLY A 265 -24.92 -12.40 -0.64
CA GLY A 265 -25.53 -13.64 -0.17
C GLY A 265 -25.41 -13.92 1.34
N ILE A 266 -24.69 -13.11 2.13
CA ILE A 266 -24.59 -13.28 3.59
C ILE A 266 -25.55 -12.35 4.32
N SER A 267 -26.59 -12.91 4.93
CA SER A 267 -27.54 -12.16 5.77
C SER A 267 -26.92 -11.72 7.11
N HIS A 268 -27.50 -10.71 7.76
CA HIS A 268 -27.10 -10.21 9.09
C HIS A 268 -25.62 -9.78 9.21
N VAL A 269 -25.03 -9.38 8.08
CA VAL A 269 -23.77 -8.62 8.01
C VAL A 269 -24.12 -7.23 7.49
N VAL A 270 -23.79 -6.21 8.27
CA VAL A 270 -24.06 -4.81 7.95
C VAL A 270 -22.77 -4.16 7.48
N THR A 271 -22.72 -3.73 6.22
CA THR A 271 -21.67 -2.80 5.78
C THR A 271 -21.88 -1.49 6.52
N LEU A 272 -20.93 -1.11 7.38
CA LEU A 272 -21.04 0.16 8.10
C LEU A 272 -20.91 1.33 7.13
N ASP A 273 -21.45 2.48 7.52
CA ASP A 273 -20.97 3.74 6.96
C ASP A 273 -19.48 3.87 7.30
N GLN A 274 -18.64 4.01 6.28
CA GLN A 274 -17.19 3.98 6.44
C GLN A 274 -16.65 5.28 7.04
N ASP A 275 -17.43 6.37 7.00
CA ASP A 275 -17.16 7.62 7.73
C ASP A 275 -17.62 7.57 9.20
N SER A 276 -18.34 6.51 9.62
CA SER A 276 -18.88 6.42 10.98
C SER A 276 -17.79 6.25 12.05
N PRO A 277 -17.98 6.80 13.28
CA PRO A 277 -17.08 6.57 14.41
C PRO A 277 -16.86 5.08 14.70
N GLU A 278 -17.89 4.25 14.57
CA GLU A 278 -17.82 2.79 14.76
C GLU A 278 -16.84 2.12 13.76
N ALA A 279 -16.90 2.51 12.48
CA ALA A 279 -15.97 2.02 11.46
C ALA A 279 -14.54 2.56 11.66
N HIS A 280 -14.37 3.75 12.24
CA HIS A 280 -13.06 4.29 12.59
C HIS A 280 -12.43 3.57 13.79
N GLU A 281 -13.18 3.42 14.88
CA GLU A 281 -12.74 2.73 16.10
C GLU A 281 -12.40 1.25 15.82
N ALA A 282 -13.17 0.57 14.97
CA ALA A 282 -12.86 -0.79 14.54
C ALA A 282 -11.53 -0.88 13.76
N ARG A 283 -11.25 0.06 12.85
CA ARG A 283 -9.98 0.12 12.10
C ARG A 283 -8.80 0.44 13.02
N GLU A 284 -8.94 1.40 13.94
CA GLU A 284 -7.90 1.75 14.91
C GLU A 284 -7.60 0.61 15.89
N LEU A 285 -8.63 -0.07 16.39
CA LEU A 285 -8.45 -1.22 17.26
C LEU A 285 -7.77 -2.37 16.51
N ALA A 286 -8.15 -2.62 15.25
CA ALA A 286 -7.47 -3.61 14.42
C ALA A 286 -5.99 -3.25 14.16
N ASP A 287 -5.67 -2.00 13.79
CA ASP A 287 -4.28 -1.53 13.59
C ASP A 287 -3.44 -1.71 14.87
N ARG A 288 -4.00 -1.34 16.02
CA ARG A 288 -3.36 -1.49 17.34
C ARG A 288 -3.14 -2.95 17.71
N LEU A 289 -4.12 -3.82 17.47
CA LEU A 289 -4.00 -5.25 17.76
C LEU A 289 -3.05 -5.95 16.77
N PHE A 290 -2.99 -5.52 15.50
CA PHE A 290 -1.96 -5.96 14.56
C PHE A 290 -0.56 -5.61 15.06
N ARG A 291 -0.31 -4.34 15.43
CA ARG A 291 0.98 -3.91 16.01
C ARG A 291 1.32 -4.66 17.29
N MET A 292 0.34 -4.88 18.16
CA MET A 292 0.50 -5.61 19.40
C MET A 292 0.92 -7.06 19.15
N GLY A 293 0.23 -7.78 18.27
CA GLY A 293 0.44 -9.21 18.07
C GLY A 293 1.55 -9.57 17.08
N GLY A 294 1.74 -8.79 16.02
CA GLY A 294 2.68 -9.12 14.94
C GLY A 294 4.08 -8.50 15.08
N CYS A 295 4.96 -8.90 14.17
CA CYS A 295 6.31 -8.34 13.98
C CYS A 295 6.50 -7.76 12.57
N ILE A 296 7.55 -6.97 12.41
CA ILE A 296 8.19 -6.64 11.14
C ILE A 296 9.62 -7.20 11.16
N TYR A 297 10.23 -7.43 10.00
CA TYR A 297 11.62 -7.88 9.92
C TYR A 297 12.52 -6.72 9.51
N GLU A 298 13.48 -6.39 10.38
CA GLU A 298 14.50 -5.37 10.16
C GLU A 298 15.87 -6.03 10.30
N ASN A 299 16.75 -5.85 9.31
CA ASN A 299 18.07 -6.50 9.27
C ASN A 299 18.04 -8.04 9.49
N GLY A 300 16.94 -8.70 9.11
CA GLY A 300 16.72 -10.14 9.28
C GLY A 300 16.32 -10.57 10.70
N GLN A 301 16.05 -9.63 11.62
CA GLN A 301 15.55 -9.90 12.97
C GLN A 301 14.09 -9.44 13.13
N PRO A 302 13.27 -10.15 13.93
CA PRO A 302 11.89 -9.78 14.18
C PRO A 302 11.80 -8.63 15.20
N VAL A 303 11.34 -7.47 14.76
CA VAL A 303 11.05 -6.30 15.58
C VAL A 303 9.56 -6.26 15.88
N PHE A 304 9.19 -6.04 17.14
CA PHE A 304 7.81 -6.05 17.61
C PHE A 304 7.33 -4.63 17.92
N PRO A 305 6.40 -4.05 17.14
CA PRO A 305 5.87 -2.72 17.42
C PRO A 305 5.23 -2.64 18.82
N ASN A 306 5.43 -1.52 19.52
CA ASN A 306 4.82 -1.31 20.81
C ASN A 306 3.33 -0.96 20.67
N ALA A 307 2.49 -1.54 21.54
CA ALA A 307 1.03 -1.40 21.48
C ALA A 307 0.50 -0.11 22.12
N GLN A 308 1.34 0.59 22.90
CA GLN A 308 1.02 1.85 23.58
C GLN A 308 1.71 3.08 22.95
N SER A 309 2.70 2.88 22.08
CA SER A 309 3.37 3.97 21.35
C SER A 309 2.56 4.40 20.13
N SER A 310 1.63 5.33 20.34
CA SER A 310 1.57 6.47 19.42
C SER A 310 2.50 7.52 20.02
N GLU A 311 3.57 7.89 19.30
CA GLU A 311 4.74 8.59 19.85
C GLU A 311 5.55 7.65 20.78
N SER A 312 6.88 7.56 20.70
CA SER A 312 7.87 8.28 19.86
C SER A 312 9.06 7.36 19.53
N GLU A 313 9.76 7.62 18.44
CA GLU A 313 11.22 7.42 18.42
C GLU A 313 11.84 8.58 19.23
N ASP A 314 12.87 8.30 20.03
CA ASP A 314 13.22 9.09 21.22
C ASP A 314 13.57 10.57 21.00
N GLU A 315 13.11 11.43 21.93
CA GLU A 315 13.75 12.70 22.34
C GLU A 315 13.38 12.97 23.84
N PRO A 316 14.23 13.64 24.66
CA PRO A 316 14.07 13.69 26.12
C PRO A 316 12.98 14.66 26.62
N SER A 317 12.39 14.33 27.78
CA SER A 317 11.30 15.09 28.39
C SER A 317 11.72 16.29 29.24
N GLU A 318 10.97 17.40 29.15
CA GLU A 318 10.63 18.24 30.32
C GLU A 318 9.11 18.51 30.40
N PRO A 319 8.55 18.75 31.61
CA PRO A 319 7.11 18.66 31.82
C PRO A 319 6.41 20.04 31.87
N THR A 320 5.32 20.20 31.11
CA THR A 320 4.31 21.25 31.38
C THR A 320 2.87 20.78 31.19
N THR A 321 1.96 21.51 31.83
CA THR A 321 0.63 21.09 32.27
C THR A 321 -0.50 21.16 31.23
N SER A 322 -1.60 20.45 31.53
CA SER A 322 -2.98 20.70 31.07
C SER A 322 -3.30 20.59 29.57
N GLY A 323 -3.52 19.35 29.13
CA GLY A 323 -4.80 18.92 28.54
C GLY A 323 -5.38 19.61 27.30
N ASP A 324 -5.03 19.08 26.12
CA ASP A 324 -6.02 18.80 25.06
C ASP A 324 -5.57 17.57 24.25
N ASN A 325 -6.52 16.70 23.87
CA ASN A 325 -6.26 15.31 23.46
C ASN A 325 -6.51 15.07 21.94
N THR A 326 -6.22 16.08 21.11
CA THR A 326 -6.86 16.28 19.79
C THR A 326 -5.96 16.09 18.54
N LYS A 327 -4.70 15.65 18.68
CA LYS A 327 -3.71 15.63 17.57
C LYS A 327 -3.47 14.28 16.84
N ARG A 328 -4.43 13.33 16.81
CA ARG A 328 -4.13 11.92 16.45
C ARG A 328 -4.39 11.43 15.02
N PHE A 329 -4.82 12.26 14.06
CA PHE A 329 -5.28 11.77 12.75
C PHE A 329 -4.77 12.57 11.55
N LYS A 330 -3.85 12.00 10.76
CA LYS A 330 -3.36 12.59 9.49
C LYS A 330 -3.26 11.66 8.28
N HIS A 331 -3.32 10.33 8.44
CA HIS A 331 -3.23 9.40 7.30
C HIS A 331 -4.27 8.27 7.40
N PRO A 332 -4.82 7.78 6.28
CA PRO A 332 -5.71 6.62 6.28
C PRO A 332 -4.94 5.36 6.71
N LEU A 333 -5.52 4.59 7.62
CA LEU A 333 -4.94 3.34 8.11
C LEU A 333 -4.81 2.31 6.98
N ARG A 334 -3.73 1.53 6.99
CA ARG A 334 -3.41 0.48 6.00
C ARG A 334 -3.61 -0.92 6.59
N PHE A 335 -4.19 -1.84 5.83
CA PHE A 335 -4.41 -3.22 6.26
C PHE A 335 -3.05 -3.90 6.54
N ARG A 336 -2.84 -4.37 7.77
CA ARG A 336 -1.54 -4.93 8.22
C ARG A 336 -1.41 -6.44 8.14
N GLY A 337 -2.47 -7.18 7.82
CA GLY A 337 -2.42 -8.65 7.81
C GLY A 337 -1.39 -9.20 6.81
N SER A 338 -0.70 -10.28 7.22
CA SER A 338 0.41 -10.94 6.50
C SER A 338 0.08 -11.28 5.05
N GLN A 339 0.91 -10.89 4.09
CA GLN A 339 0.70 -11.09 2.65
C GLN A 339 1.72 -12.10 2.09
N PRO A 340 1.26 -13.28 1.60
CA PRO A 340 2.17 -14.28 1.05
C PRO A 340 2.73 -13.89 -0.31
N VAL A 341 4.00 -14.24 -0.55
CA VAL A 341 4.68 -14.07 -1.84
C VAL A 341 4.52 -15.30 -2.73
N SER A 342 4.53 -15.13 -4.05
CA SER A 342 4.41 -16.25 -4.99
C SER A 342 5.67 -17.13 -4.96
N ILE A 343 5.49 -18.45 -5.11
CA ILE A 343 6.59 -19.37 -5.39
C ILE A 343 7.16 -19.08 -6.79
N THR A 344 8.49 -19.04 -6.85
CA THR A 344 9.32 -18.81 -8.04
C THR A 344 10.51 -19.77 -7.99
N GLN A 345 11.21 -19.93 -9.12
CA GLN A 345 12.46 -20.71 -9.17
C GLN A 345 13.53 -20.19 -8.20
N ARG A 346 13.48 -18.90 -7.80
CA ARG A 346 14.46 -18.29 -6.86
C ARG A 346 14.19 -18.59 -5.39
N ASN A 347 12.93 -18.81 -4.98
CA ASN A 347 12.56 -18.98 -3.57
C ASN A 347 12.04 -20.38 -3.21
N MET A 348 11.78 -21.27 -4.18
CA MET A 348 11.30 -22.63 -3.91
C MET A 348 12.28 -23.49 -3.08
N GLU A 349 13.58 -23.18 -3.08
CA GLU A 349 14.57 -23.82 -2.19
C GLU A 349 14.25 -23.61 -0.69
N ALA A 350 13.48 -22.58 -0.33
CA ALA A 350 13.00 -22.40 1.03
C ALA A 350 12.24 -23.64 1.55
N LEU A 351 11.49 -24.35 0.68
CA LEU A 351 10.79 -25.59 1.01
C LEU A 351 11.74 -26.76 1.37
N ILE A 352 13.02 -26.66 1.00
CA ILE A 352 14.08 -27.60 1.39
C ILE A 352 14.66 -27.19 2.74
N SER A 353 14.92 -25.89 2.92
CA SER A 353 15.69 -25.37 4.04
C SER A 353 14.89 -25.15 5.32
N TYR A 354 13.68 -24.58 5.25
CA TYR A 354 12.90 -24.18 6.43
C TYR A 354 11.73 -25.13 6.75
N ASP A 355 11.23 -25.06 7.98
CA ASP A 355 10.04 -25.80 8.41
C ASP A 355 8.76 -25.13 7.92
N TYR A 356 7.99 -25.89 7.14
CA TYR A 356 6.69 -25.49 6.61
C TYR A 356 5.61 -26.50 6.98
N CYS A 357 4.39 -26.00 7.13
CA CYS A 357 3.17 -26.77 6.95
C CYS A 357 2.44 -26.27 5.69
N VAL A 358 1.53 -27.08 5.16
CA VAL A 358 0.89 -26.85 3.86
C VAL A 358 -0.63 -26.97 3.97
N SER A 359 -1.35 -26.16 3.23
CA SER A 359 -2.81 -26.24 3.09
C SER A 359 -3.22 -25.90 1.65
N HIS A 360 -4.45 -26.25 1.27
CA HIS A 360 -5.04 -25.77 0.01
C HIS A 360 -5.14 -24.25 0.04
N LYS A 361 -4.89 -23.59 -1.09
CA LYS A 361 -5.26 -22.17 -1.24
C LYS A 361 -6.72 -22.15 -1.68
N ALA A 362 -7.61 -21.67 -0.81
CA ALA A 362 -9.00 -21.49 -1.18
C ALA A 362 -9.15 -20.27 -2.13
N ASP A 363 -10.19 -20.30 -2.94
CA ASP A 363 -10.65 -19.14 -3.69
C ASP A 363 -11.71 -18.40 -2.87
N GLY A 364 -11.25 -17.71 -1.83
CA GLY A 364 -12.07 -16.99 -0.86
C GLY A 364 -11.68 -15.52 -0.73
N CYS A 365 -12.60 -14.71 -0.20
CA CYS A 365 -12.33 -13.31 0.11
C CYS A 365 -11.71 -13.21 1.52
N ARG A 366 -10.56 -12.54 1.64
CA ARG A 366 -9.84 -12.41 2.90
C ARG A 366 -10.42 -11.33 3.80
N TYR A 367 -10.56 -11.66 5.09
CA TYR A 367 -10.93 -10.71 6.14
C TYR A 367 -10.11 -10.94 7.41
N ALA A 368 -9.75 -9.84 8.09
CA ALA A 368 -9.46 -9.89 9.51
C ALA A 368 -10.78 -9.87 10.29
N LEU A 369 -10.96 -10.82 11.22
CA LEU A 369 -12.11 -10.88 12.12
C LEU A 369 -11.70 -10.30 13.47
N LEU A 370 -12.25 -9.12 13.78
CA LEU A 370 -12.06 -8.40 15.03
C LEU A 370 -13.24 -8.68 15.97
N VAL A 371 -12.96 -9.31 17.10
CA VAL A 371 -13.89 -9.41 18.23
C VAL A 371 -13.47 -8.36 19.25
N SER A 372 -14.08 -7.17 19.20
CA SER A 372 -13.87 -6.10 20.18
C SER A 372 -14.50 -6.47 21.52
N GLY A 373 -15.73 -6.99 21.49
CA GLY A 373 -16.46 -7.46 22.66
C GLY A 373 -17.85 -8.01 22.33
N PRO A 374 -18.73 -8.15 23.34
CA PRO A 374 -20.11 -8.58 23.13
C PRO A 374 -20.81 -7.64 22.15
N ASN A 375 -21.50 -8.21 21.15
CA ASN A 375 -22.19 -7.50 20.06
C ASN A 375 -21.31 -6.56 19.21
N GLN A 376 -19.99 -6.61 19.38
CA GLN A 376 -19.01 -5.81 18.64
C GLN A 376 -18.03 -6.73 17.92
N VAL A 377 -18.54 -7.39 16.88
CA VAL A 377 -17.78 -8.27 15.99
C VAL A 377 -17.76 -7.64 14.60
N TYR A 378 -16.56 -7.47 14.06
CA TYR A 378 -16.34 -6.83 12.77
C TYR A 378 -15.47 -7.71 11.88
N MET A 379 -15.76 -7.70 10.59
CA MET A 379 -14.88 -8.20 9.56
C MET A 379 -14.30 -7.00 8.81
N ILE A 380 -12.99 -7.04 8.53
CA ILE A 380 -12.26 -5.96 7.88
C ILE A 380 -11.52 -6.55 6.68
N ASP A 381 -11.84 -6.10 5.48
CA ASP A 381 -11.22 -6.63 4.26
C ASP A 381 -9.84 -6.02 3.98
N ARG A 382 -9.19 -6.51 2.91
CA ARG A 382 -7.88 -6.02 2.45
C ARG A 382 -7.87 -4.52 2.11
N ALA A 383 -9.00 -3.94 1.73
CA ALA A 383 -9.16 -2.52 1.45
C ALA A 383 -9.52 -1.70 2.71
N ASN A 384 -9.56 -2.33 3.89
CA ASN A 384 -9.99 -1.76 5.17
C ASN A 384 -11.47 -1.36 5.25
N PHE A 385 -12.35 -1.86 4.37
CA PHE A 385 -13.78 -1.70 4.58
C PHE A 385 -14.25 -2.52 5.78
N VAL A 386 -15.09 -1.93 6.62
CA VAL A 386 -15.58 -2.51 7.87
C VAL A 386 -17.03 -3.00 7.71
N TYR A 387 -17.25 -4.26 8.08
CA TYR A 387 -18.54 -4.92 8.06
C TYR A 387 -18.84 -5.43 9.48
N ARG A 388 -19.96 -5.00 10.09
CA ARG A 388 -20.40 -5.51 11.40
C ARG A 388 -21.14 -6.84 11.23
N VAL A 389 -20.84 -7.79 12.11
CA VAL A 389 -21.46 -9.12 12.11
C VAL A 389 -22.27 -9.29 13.38
N GLU A 390 -23.60 -9.31 13.24
CA GLU A 390 -24.52 -9.27 14.40
C GLU A 390 -24.85 -10.67 14.94
N VAL A 391 -24.49 -11.73 14.21
CA VAL A 391 -24.89 -13.12 14.48
C VAL A 391 -23.78 -14.01 15.05
N LEU A 392 -22.54 -13.51 15.14
CA LEU A 392 -21.41 -14.28 15.64
C LEU A 392 -21.11 -13.95 17.11
N HIS A 393 -21.28 -14.96 17.96
CA HIS A 393 -20.91 -14.87 19.37
C HIS A 393 -19.67 -15.72 19.71
N PHE A 394 -18.88 -15.26 20.68
CA PHE A 394 -17.61 -15.85 21.07
C PHE A 394 -17.48 -15.99 22.60
N PRO A 395 -18.08 -17.02 23.22
CA PRO A 395 -17.91 -17.27 24.65
C PRO A 395 -16.47 -17.65 25.00
N THR A 396 -16.03 -17.33 26.21
CA THR A 396 -14.72 -17.71 26.73
C THR A 396 -14.66 -19.15 27.21
N VAL A 397 -13.46 -19.74 27.21
CA VAL A 397 -13.20 -21.08 27.77
C VAL A 397 -13.51 -21.15 29.26
N SER A 398 -13.22 -20.08 30.01
CA SER A 398 -13.53 -19.98 31.45
C SER A 398 -15.04 -20.05 31.70
N TRP A 399 -15.83 -19.28 30.95
CA TRP A 399 -17.28 -19.27 31.09
C TRP A 399 -17.92 -20.60 30.69
N ILE A 400 -17.52 -21.19 29.55
CA ILE A 400 -18.03 -22.51 29.14
C ILE A 400 -17.74 -23.58 30.21
N LYS A 401 -16.54 -23.56 30.80
CA LYS A 401 -16.19 -24.50 31.88
C LYS A 401 -17.01 -24.27 33.16
N SER A 402 -17.33 -23.01 33.53
CA SER A 402 -18.21 -22.77 34.68
C SER A 402 -19.63 -23.29 34.45
N ILE A 403 -20.17 -23.18 33.23
CA ILE A 403 -21.47 -23.78 32.89
C ILE A 403 -21.41 -25.30 32.97
N GLN A 404 -20.36 -25.93 32.44
CA GLN A 404 -20.17 -27.40 32.53
C GLN A 404 -19.98 -27.92 33.97
N GLN A 405 -19.50 -27.06 34.89
CA GLN A 405 -19.36 -27.37 36.31
C GLN A 405 -20.63 -27.05 37.12
N SER A 406 -21.59 -26.33 36.54
CA SER A 406 -22.88 -26.07 37.17
C SER A 406 -23.75 -27.33 37.13
N ASN A 407 -24.36 -27.70 38.26
CA ASN A 407 -25.29 -28.84 38.33
C ASN A 407 -26.65 -28.56 37.69
N ASN A 408 -26.88 -27.36 37.10
CA ASN A 408 -28.16 -26.95 36.55
C ASN A 408 -28.00 -26.08 35.29
N ILE A 409 -27.61 -26.71 34.18
CA ILE A 409 -27.48 -26.04 32.87
C ILE A 409 -28.82 -25.38 32.44
N GLN A 410 -29.96 -25.91 32.90
CA GLN A 410 -31.30 -25.38 32.59
C GLN A 410 -31.63 -24.05 33.28
N SER A 411 -30.86 -23.61 34.28
CA SER A 411 -31.04 -22.28 34.89
C SER A 411 -30.33 -21.15 34.14
N HIS A 412 -29.50 -21.48 33.14
CA HIS A 412 -28.76 -20.49 32.35
C HIS A 412 -29.54 -20.06 31.11
N SER A 413 -29.54 -18.76 30.84
CA SER A 413 -30.21 -18.23 29.66
C SER A 413 -29.32 -18.33 28.42
N PRO A 414 -29.89 -18.59 27.21
CA PRO A 414 -29.11 -18.53 25.97
C PRO A 414 -28.39 -17.18 25.84
N SER A 415 -27.11 -17.22 25.44
CA SER A 415 -26.26 -16.03 25.30
C SER A 415 -25.97 -15.21 26.57
N GLU A 416 -26.20 -15.73 27.78
CA GLU A 416 -25.89 -15.06 29.07
C GLU A 416 -24.46 -14.50 29.15
N PHE A 417 -23.50 -15.18 28.51
CA PHE A 417 -22.10 -14.77 28.40
C PHE A 417 -21.84 -13.41 27.74
N ILE A 418 -22.82 -12.85 27.03
CA ILE A 418 -22.79 -11.47 26.51
C ILE A 418 -22.80 -10.45 27.66
N SER A 419 -23.59 -10.73 28.71
CA SER A 419 -23.76 -9.86 29.89
C SER A 419 -22.76 -10.13 31.03
N VAL A 420 -22.18 -11.32 31.10
CA VAL A 420 -21.27 -11.73 32.18
C VAL A 420 -19.86 -11.19 31.95
N ALA A 421 -19.23 -10.66 33.01
CA ALA A 421 -17.83 -10.26 33.00
C ALA A 421 -16.93 -11.45 32.62
N ASP A 422 -16.01 -11.24 31.67
CA ASP A 422 -15.19 -12.29 31.04
C ASP A 422 -15.97 -13.46 30.42
N GLY A 423 -17.28 -13.30 30.17
CA GLY A 423 -18.12 -14.28 29.47
C GLY A 423 -17.83 -14.36 27.97
N HIS A 424 -17.52 -13.23 27.33
CA HIS A 424 -17.26 -13.11 25.89
C HIS A 424 -15.80 -12.72 25.61
N LEU A 425 -15.22 -13.19 24.49
CA LEU A 425 -13.93 -12.72 24.01
C LEU A 425 -13.94 -11.20 23.74
N ARG A 426 -12.82 -10.53 23.97
CA ARG A 426 -12.60 -9.11 23.73
C ARG A 426 -11.26 -8.90 23.05
N ASN A 427 -11.03 -7.75 22.40
CA ASN A 427 -9.75 -7.35 21.79
C ASN A 427 -8.98 -8.53 21.13
N THR A 428 -9.69 -9.34 20.35
CA THR A 428 -9.20 -10.58 19.74
C THR A 428 -9.22 -10.42 18.23
N LEU A 429 -8.08 -10.61 17.58
CA LEU A 429 -7.90 -10.38 16.15
C LEU A 429 -7.46 -11.67 15.46
N LEU A 430 -8.29 -12.15 14.54
CA LEU A 430 -8.15 -13.40 13.80
C LEU A 430 -7.96 -13.11 12.31
N ASP A 431 -7.15 -13.90 11.62
CA ASP A 431 -6.90 -13.76 10.18
C ASP A 431 -7.45 -14.99 9.45
N GLY A 432 -8.22 -14.75 8.38
CA GLY A 432 -8.98 -15.80 7.72
C GLY A 432 -9.54 -15.40 6.36
N GLU A 433 -10.23 -16.35 5.74
CA GLU A 433 -10.88 -16.17 4.45
C GLU A 433 -12.33 -16.68 4.50
N MET A 434 -13.24 -15.91 3.91
CA MET A 434 -14.62 -16.33 3.66
C MET A 434 -14.63 -17.10 2.34
N VAL A 435 -15.03 -18.36 2.40
CA VAL A 435 -15.28 -19.23 1.24
C VAL A 435 -16.78 -19.49 1.11
N ILE A 436 -17.24 -19.70 -0.12
CA ILE A 436 -18.60 -20.16 -0.38
C ILE A 436 -18.55 -21.67 -0.60
N CYS A 437 -19.14 -22.44 0.32
CA CYS A 437 -19.17 -23.89 0.22
C CYS A 437 -20.33 -24.37 -0.66
N HIS A 438 -20.07 -25.36 -1.51
CA HIS A 438 -21.10 -26.09 -2.25
C HIS A 438 -22.11 -26.71 -1.29
N ASP A 439 -23.39 -26.62 -1.66
CA ASP A 439 -24.49 -27.28 -0.96
C ASP A 439 -24.45 -28.79 -1.24
N PRO A 440 -24.24 -29.67 -0.24
CA PRO A 440 -24.13 -31.11 -0.44
C PRO A 440 -25.46 -31.78 -0.85
N SER A 441 -26.59 -31.06 -0.81
CA SER A 441 -27.86 -31.54 -1.38
C SER A 441 -28.00 -31.31 -2.88
N LYS A 442 -27.10 -30.53 -3.49
CA LYS A 442 -27.04 -30.26 -4.93
C LYS A 442 -25.93 -31.10 -5.59
N PRO A 443 -26.08 -31.49 -6.88
CA PRO A 443 -25.02 -32.22 -7.58
C PRO A 443 -23.72 -31.39 -7.60
N PRO A 444 -22.54 -32.05 -7.58
CA PRO A 444 -21.26 -31.36 -7.58
C PRO A 444 -21.14 -30.46 -8.81
N VAL A 445 -20.98 -29.17 -8.54
CA VAL A 445 -20.84 -28.10 -9.54
C VAL A 445 -19.57 -28.34 -10.36
N SER A 446 -19.58 -28.03 -11.65
CA SER A 446 -18.38 -28.16 -12.47
C SER A 446 -17.30 -27.17 -12.01
N ALA A 447 -16.02 -27.49 -12.20
CA ALA A 447 -14.90 -26.71 -11.64
C ALA A 447 -14.78 -25.25 -12.15
N ASN A 448 -15.67 -24.81 -13.04
CA ASN A 448 -15.68 -23.50 -13.70
C ASN A 448 -17.00 -22.71 -13.50
N GLU A 449 -17.92 -23.17 -12.65
CA GLU A 449 -19.20 -22.49 -12.38
C GLU A 449 -19.17 -21.76 -11.02
N GLU A 450 -19.54 -20.47 -11.01
CA GLU A 450 -19.60 -19.66 -9.79
C GLU A 450 -20.71 -20.15 -8.84
N VAL A 451 -20.35 -20.39 -7.58
CA VAL A 451 -21.26 -20.94 -6.56
C VAL A 451 -22.17 -19.85 -5.99
N THR A 452 -23.11 -19.35 -6.79
CA THR A 452 -24.01 -18.25 -6.41
C THR A 452 -25.06 -18.60 -5.34
N ASN A 453 -25.15 -19.88 -4.92
CA ASN A 453 -26.13 -20.40 -3.95
C ASN A 453 -25.49 -21.40 -2.96
N GLY A 454 -24.26 -21.12 -2.50
CA GLY A 454 -23.54 -21.94 -1.52
C GLY A 454 -23.67 -21.43 -0.07
N ILE A 455 -23.23 -22.23 0.89
CA ILE A 455 -23.25 -21.90 2.32
C ILE A 455 -21.93 -21.19 2.67
N PRO A 456 -21.94 -19.93 3.14
CA PRO A 456 -20.70 -19.24 3.45
C PRO A 456 -20.01 -19.80 4.70
N ARG A 457 -18.68 -19.78 4.69
CA ARG A 457 -17.84 -20.26 5.78
C ARG A 457 -16.59 -19.41 5.93
N PHE A 458 -16.34 -18.94 7.14
CA PHE A 458 -15.09 -18.27 7.49
C PHE A 458 -14.06 -19.27 8.02
N LEU A 459 -12.97 -19.43 7.28
CA LEU A 459 -11.82 -20.29 7.59
C LEU A 459 -10.73 -19.44 8.25
N ILE A 460 -10.59 -19.54 9.57
CA ILE A 460 -9.52 -18.93 10.35
C ILE A 460 -8.23 -19.72 10.12
N TYR A 461 -7.16 -19.09 9.63
CA TYR A 461 -5.86 -19.73 9.44
C TYR A 461 -4.77 -19.21 10.39
N ASP A 462 -4.91 -18.02 10.98
CA ASP A 462 -3.98 -17.52 12.01
C ASP A 462 -4.68 -16.60 13.04
N ILE A 463 -4.01 -16.32 14.16
CA ILE A 463 -4.48 -15.44 15.23
C ILE A 463 -3.37 -14.48 15.67
N VAL A 464 -3.71 -13.19 15.73
CA VAL A 464 -2.78 -12.11 16.05
C VAL A 464 -2.87 -11.71 17.53
N THR A 465 -4.09 -11.60 18.06
CA THR A 465 -4.32 -11.35 19.49
C THR A 465 -5.48 -12.17 20.04
N LEU A 466 -5.45 -12.46 21.35
CA LEU A 466 -6.55 -13.08 22.10
C LEU A 466 -6.71 -12.35 23.43
N ASN A 467 -7.90 -11.80 23.73
CA ASN A 467 -8.18 -11.08 24.97
C ASN A 467 -7.07 -10.07 25.33
N ASN A 468 -6.70 -9.23 24.35
CA ASN A 468 -5.63 -8.22 24.48
C ASN A 468 -4.21 -8.78 24.76
N LYS A 469 -3.96 -10.07 24.48
CA LYS A 469 -2.63 -10.71 24.58
C LYS A 469 -2.01 -10.92 23.18
N PRO A 470 -0.70 -10.72 23.01
CA PRO A 470 -0.01 -10.73 21.71
C PRO A 470 0.32 -12.15 21.21
N VAL A 471 -0.69 -12.96 20.90
CA VAL A 471 -0.52 -14.37 20.46
C VAL A 471 0.29 -14.49 19.16
N GLY A 472 0.27 -13.48 18.29
CA GLY A 472 1.07 -13.43 17.07
C GLY A 472 2.60 -13.55 17.30
N ARG A 473 3.08 -13.27 18.52
CA ARG A 473 4.48 -13.39 18.94
C ARG A 473 4.88 -14.80 19.39
N SER A 474 3.97 -15.77 19.32
CA SER A 474 4.26 -17.20 19.52
C SER A 474 4.54 -17.91 18.19
N PRO A 475 5.25 -19.05 18.18
CA PRO A 475 5.42 -19.92 17.00
C PRO A 475 4.09 -20.35 16.39
N PHE A 476 4.03 -20.54 15.07
CA PHE A 476 2.77 -20.83 14.35
C PHE A 476 1.90 -21.93 14.97
N PHE A 477 2.46 -23.05 15.39
CA PHE A 477 1.65 -24.15 15.95
C PHE A 477 1.00 -23.83 17.31
N GLU A 478 1.57 -22.91 18.09
CA GLU A 478 0.89 -22.40 19.29
C GLU A 478 -0.31 -21.54 18.91
N ARG A 479 -0.14 -20.60 17.97
CA ARG A 479 -1.23 -19.76 17.43
C ARG A 479 -2.36 -20.61 16.85
N TYR A 480 -1.99 -21.60 16.04
CA TYR A 480 -2.88 -22.58 15.44
C TYR A 480 -3.64 -23.43 16.49
N SER A 481 -2.99 -23.77 17.61
CA SER A 481 -3.63 -24.46 18.73
C SER A 481 -4.55 -23.54 19.56
N VAL A 482 -4.19 -22.25 19.69
CA VAL A 482 -5.01 -21.24 20.35
C VAL A 482 -6.35 -21.05 19.63
N ILE A 483 -6.37 -20.95 18.29
CA ILE A 483 -7.62 -20.87 17.52
C ILE A 483 -8.57 -22.02 17.89
N ASP A 484 -8.05 -23.25 17.91
CA ASP A 484 -8.84 -24.45 18.20
C ASP A 484 -9.37 -24.43 19.64
N LYS A 485 -8.49 -24.22 20.62
CA LYS A 485 -8.80 -24.32 22.06
C LYS A 485 -9.58 -23.13 22.62
N GLN A 486 -9.33 -21.92 22.12
CA GLN A 486 -9.85 -20.67 22.71
C GLN A 486 -10.96 -20.00 21.88
N VAL A 487 -11.12 -20.38 20.60
CA VAL A 487 -12.14 -19.78 19.70
C VAL A 487 -13.12 -20.84 19.20
N ILE A 488 -12.65 -21.96 18.65
CA ILE A 488 -13.53 -22.98 18.07
C ILE A 488 -14.19 -23.86 19.14
N TRP A 489 -13.40 -24.41 20.08
CA TRP A 489 -13.90 -25.27 21.15
C TRP A 489 -15.00 -24.63 22.00
N PRO A 490 -14.87 -23.40 22.56
CA PRO A 490 -15.91 -22.85 23.42
C PRO A 490 -17.20 -22.53 22.65
N ARG A 491 -17.11 -22.13 21.36
CA ARG A 491 -18.30 -21.95 20.51
C ARG A 491 -19.01 -23.26 20.25
N ASN A 492 -18.28 -24.31 19.86
CA ASN A 492 -18.86 -25.62 19.57
C ASN A 492 -19.47 -26.24 20.82
N THR A 493 -18.78 -26.21 21.96
CA THR A 493 -19.31 -26.68 23.25
C THR A 493 -20.52 -25.86 23.68
N GLY A 494 -20.45 -24.53 23.56
CA GLY A 494 -21.57 -23.63 23.86
C GLY A 494 -22.82 -23.93 23.02
N GLY A 495 -22.67 -24.27 21.74
CA GLY A 495 -23.81 -24.66 20.89
C GLY A 495 -24.40 -26.01 21.25
N HIS A 496 -23.60 -27.02 21.61
CA HIS A 496 -24.12 -28.28 22.14
C HIS A 496 -24.85 -28.11 23.49
N LEU A 497 -24.49 -27.09 24.27
CA LEU A 497 -25.17 -26.70 25.51
C LEU A 497 -26.39 -25.78 25.29
N GLY A 498 -26.74 -25.43 24.04
CA GLY A 498 -27.82 -24.48 23.73
C GLY A 498 -27.51 -23.02 24.10
N MET A 499 -26.27 -22.72 24.51
CA MET A 499 -25.84 -21.38 24.93
C MET A 499 -25.48 -20.48 23.74
N VAL A 500 -24.97 -21.07 22.65
CA VAL A 500 -24.66 -20.37 21.39
C VAL A 500 -25.61 -20.85 20.30
N ASP A 501 -26.47 -19.95 19.81
CA ASP A 501 -27.38 -20.28 18.72
C ASP A 501 -26.60 -20.35 17.38
N PHE A 502 -26.59 -21.53 16.75
CA PHE A 502 -26.06 -21.74 15.40
C PHE A 502 -27.10 -21.52 14.29
N GLY A 503 -28.39 -21.53 14.59
CA GLY A 503 -29.48 -21.30 13.63
C GLY A 503 -29.58 -19.84 13.18
N MET A 504 -29.18 -18.88 14.01
CA MET A 504 -29.07 -17.47 13.61
C MET A 504 -27.81 -17.15 12.79
N GLN A 505 -26.83 -18.05 12.70
CA GLN A 505 -25.55 -17.76 12.04
C GLN A 505 -25.66 -17.90 10.51
N SER A 506 -25.57 -16.78 9.80
CA SER A 506 -25.57 -16.72 8.33
C SER A 506 -24.34 -17.35 7.68
N PHE A 507 -23.27 -17.58 8.46
CA PHE A 507 -22.08 -18.30 8.00
C PHE A 507 -21.40 -19.07 9.13
N SER A 508 -20.77 -20.19 8.79
CA SER A 508 -20.08 -21.05 9.76
C SER A 508 -18.63 -20.58 9.99
N VAL A 509 -18.16 -20.62 11.25
CA VAL A 509 -16.75 -20.34 11.58
C VAL A 509 -16.02 -21.66 11.83
N ARG A 510 -14.88 -21.86 11.17
CA ARG A 510 -14.03 -23.05 11.27
C ARG A 510 -12.54 -22.65 11.27
N ARG A 511 -11.68 -23.52 11.80
CA ARG A 511 -10.23 -23.42 11.66
C ARG A 511 -9.81 -24.10 10.35
N LYS A 512 -8.97 -23.45 9.55
CA LYS A 512 -8.44 -24.00 8.31
C LYS A 512 -7.45 -25.15 8.60
N PRO A 513 -7.55 -26.32 7.96
CA PRO A 513 -6.65 -27.43 8.23
C PRO A 513 -5.29 -27.25 7.53
N PHE A 514 -4.21 -27.22 8.30
CA PHE A 514 -2.84 -27.38 7.83
C PHE A 514 -2.34 -28.82 8.02
N ARG A 515 -1.58 -29.32 7.05
CA ARG A 515 -0.92 -30.63 7.03
C ARG A 515 0.60 -30.50 7.12
N PRO A 516 1.32 -31.51 7.63
CA PRO A 516 2.77 -31.64 7.48
C PRO A 516 3.20 -31.52 6.01
N LEU A 517 4.34 -30.87 5.72
CA LEU A 517 4.81 -30.65 4.34
C LEU A 517 4.92 -31.94 3.50
N ARG A 518 5.22 -33.08 4.11
CA ARG A 518 5.27 -34.39 3.43
C ARG A 518 3.93 -34.84 2.82
N GLU A 519 2.80 -34.29 3.27
CA GLU A 519 1.47 -34.57 2.73
C GLU A 519 1.10 -33.66 1.53
N THR A 520 2.05 -32.88 1.00
CA THR A 520 1.82 -32.01 -0.18
C THR A 520 1.30 -32.79 -1.38
N GLU A 521 1.75 -34.03 -1.60
CA GLU A 521 1.26 -34.88 -2.69
C GLU A 521 -0.23 -35.21 -2.54
N GLU A 522 -0.68 -35.56 -1.33
CA GLU A 522 -2.11 -35.83 -1.06
C GLU A 522 -2.99 -34.61 -1.32
N LEU A 523 -2.51 -33.40 -1.01
CA LEU A 523 -3.25 -32.15 -1.28
C LEU A 523 -3.34 -31.80 -2.77
N LEU A 524 -2.47 -32.37 -3.61
CA LEU A 524 -2.45 -32.19 -5.07
C LEU A 524 -3.29 -33.24 -5.81
N LYS A 525 -3.71 -34.32 -5.13
CA LYS A 525 -4.54 -35.37 -5.73
C LYS A 525 -5.95 -34.88 -6.05
N GLN A 526 -6.47 -35.31 -7.19
CA GLN A 526 -7.80 -34.91 -7.65
C GLN A 526 -8.91 -35.42 -6.71
N GLU A 527 -8.69 -36.54 -6.03
CA GLU A 527 -9.57 -37.11 -5.01
C GLU A 527 -9.70 -36.16 -3.81
N PHE A 528 -8.59 -35.58 -3.35
CA PHE A 528 -8.61 -34.60 -2.27
C PHE A 528 -9.30 -33.30 -2.70
N ILE A 529 -8.94 -32.77 -3.88
CA ILE A 529 -9.55 -31.53 -4.42
C ILE A 529 -11.07 -31.70 -4.58
N LYS A 530 -11.55 -32.85 -5.06
CA LYS A 530 -12.99 -33.17 -5.14
C LYS A 530 -13.66 -33.42 -3.79
N SER A 531 -12.90 -33.70 -2.73
CA SER A 531 -13.43 -33.86 -1.37
C SER A 531 -13.62 -32.54 -0.61
N LEU A 532 -13.02 -31.45 -1.11
CA LEU A 532 -13.27 -30.12 -0.58
C LEU A 532 -14.64 -29.62 -1.00
N ASP A 533 -15.34 -29.01 -0.06
CA ASP A 533 -16.66 -28.43 -0.29
C ASP A 533 -16.60 -26.99 -0.83
N HIS A 534 -15.45 -26.51 -1.31
CA HIS A 534 -15.26 -25.16 -1.83
C HIS A 534 -14.11 -25.12 -2.85
N VAL A 535 -14.08 -24.07 -3.67
CA VAL A 535 -13.09 -23.90 -4.75
C VAL A 535 -11.69 -23.64 -4.19
N THR A 536 -10.68 -24.22 -4.82
CA THR A 536 -9.25 -24.10 -4.49
C THR A 536 -8.43 -23.84 -5.75
N ASP A 537 -7.53 -22.87 -5.70
CA ASP A 537 -6.70 -22.42 -6.83
C ASP A 537 -5.20 -22.68 -6.63
N GLY A 538 -4.82 -23.47 -5.61
CA GLY A 538 -3.43 -23.89 -5.40
C GLY A 538 -3.10 -24.31 -3.97
N LEU A 539 -1.92 -23.93 -3.49
CA LEU A 539 -1.40 -24.27 -2.16
C LEU A 539 -0.86 -23.03 -1.42
N ILE A 540 -0.98 -23.02 -0.10
CA ILE A 540 -0.28 -22.12 0.81
C ILE A 540 0.72 -22.93 1.64
N PHE A 541 1.96 -22.46 1.68
CA PHE A 541 3.01 -22.96 2.56
C PHE A 541 3.24 -21.93 3.66
N GLN A 542 2.92 -22.35 4.89
CA GLN A 542 3.02 -21.54 6.09
C GLN A 542 4.27 -21.95 6.88
N PRO A 543 5.21 -21.02 7.10
CA PRO A 543 6.35 -21.26 8.00
C PRO A 543 5.89 -21.68 9.38
N CYS A 544 6.54 -22.70 9.95
CA CYS A 544 6.16 -23.30 11.23
C CYS A 544 7.36 -23.74 12.08
N GLY A 545 8.53 -23.12 11.87
CA GLY A 545 9.68 -23.21 12.76
C GLY A 545 9.45 -22.53 14.11
N PRO A 546 10.41 -22.63 15.05
CA PRO A 546 10.30 -22.04 16.38
C PRO A 546 10.29 -20.50 16.35
N ASP A 547 11.00 -19.87 15.42
CA ASP A 547 11.13 -18.41 15.33
C ASP A 547 10.16 -17.77 14.31
N GLU A 548 9.12 -18.50 13.89
CA GLU A 548 8.18 -18.10 12.83
C GLU A 548 6.93 -17.41 13.41
N PHE A 549 7.05 -16.10 13.64
CA PHE A 549 6.01 -15.22 14.19
C PHE A 549 4.97 -14.73 13.15
N TYR A 550 3.94 -14.01 13.59
CA TYR A 550 2.98 -13.38 12.67
C TYR A 550 3.56 -12.08 12.09
N VAL A 551 3.91 -12.08 10.80
CA VAL A 551 4.52 -10.93 10.11
C VAL A 551 3.45 -9.94 9.63
N LEU A 552 3.69 -8.64 9.82
CA LEU A 552 2.84 -7.56 9.32
C LEU A 552 3.24 -7.17 7.89
N GLY A 553 2.25 -6.93 7.03
CA GLY A 553 2.51 -6.57 5.63
C GLY A 553 3.04 -7.78 4.82
N THR A 554 4.03 -7.59 3.96
CA THR A 554 4.54 -8.68 3.09
C THR A 554 5.43 -9.65 3.86
N CYS A 555 5.03 -10.93 3.89
CA CYS A 555 5.82 -11.99 4.49
C CYS A 555 6.55 -12.77 3.38
N HIS A 556 7.87 -12.60 3.29
CA HIS A 556 8.69 -13.27 2.28
C HIS A 556 8.87 -14.78 2.54
N GLN A 557 8.69 -15.23 3.78
CA GLN A 557 8.68 -16.65 4.14
C GLN A 557 7.31 -17.31 3.87
N GLN A 558 6.19 -16.59 3.92
CA GLN A 558 4.87 -17.19 3.63
C GLN A 558 4.68 -17.32 2.12
N LEU A 559 4.64 -18.55 1.60
CA LEU A 559 4.64 -18.81 0.16
C LEU A 559 3.25 -19.23 -0.33
N LYS A 560 2.83 -18.71 -1.48
CA LYS A 560 1.66 -19.19 -2.23
C LYS A 560 2.08 -19.78 -3.56
N TRP A 561 1.48 -20.91 -3.93
CA TRP A 561 1.63 -21.50 -5.25
C TRP A 561 0.28 -21.64 -5.91
N LYS A 562 0.22 -21.41 -7.22
CA LYS A 562 -0.89 -21.78 -8.07
C LYS A 562 -0.37 -22.70 -9.19
N PRO A 563 -1.17 -23.66 -9.67
CA PRO A 563 -0.88 -24.38 -10.90
C PRO A 563 -0.60 -23.40 -12.05
N PRO A 564 0.43 -23.63 -12.89
CA PRO A 564 0.81 -22.68 -13.95
C PRO A 564 -0.33 -22.29 -14.91
N HIS A 565 -1.28 -23.19 -15.14
CA HIS A 565 -2.45 -22.95 -16.00
C HIS A 565 -3.54 -22.06 -15.35
N LEU A 566 -3.47 -21.80 -14.04
CA LEU A 566 -4.33 -20.87 -13.30
C LEU A 566 -3.65 -19.50 -13.03
N ASN A 567 -2.42 -19.30 -13.51
CA ASN A 567 -1.77 -17.99 -13.44
C ASN A 567 -2.25 -17.10 -14.57
N THR A 568 -2.90 -15.99 -14.20
CA THR A 568 -3.43 -14.98 -15.11
C THR A 568 -2.94 -13.59 -14.72
N VAL A 569 -2.86 -12.68 -15.69
CA VAL A 569 -2.46 -11.29 -15.49
C VAL A 569 -3.46 -10.38 -16.18
N ASP A 570 -3.97 -9.39 -15.44
CA ASP A 570 -4.85 -8.36 -15.97
C ASP A 570 -3.98 -7.24 -16.59
N PHE A 571 -4.08 -7.04 -17.90
CA PHE A 571 -3.38 -5.99 -18.64
C PHE A 571 -4.36 -4.98 -19.24
N ARG A 572 -3.93 -3.73 -19.45
CA ARG A 572 -4.62 -2.81 -20.38
C ARG A 572 -4.15 -3.14 -21.80
N CYS A 573 -5.06 -3.53 -22.68
CA CYS A 573 -4.74 -3.86 -24.07
C CYS A 573 -4.78 -2.61 -24.94
N LYS A 574 -3.82 -2.47 -25.86
CA LYS A 574 -3.81 -1.45 -26.91
C LYS A 574 -3.51 -2.08 -28.26
N ILE A 575 -4.40 -1.92 -29.22
CA ILE A 575 -4.31 -2.50 -30.55
C ILE A 575 -3.74 -1.44 -31.51
N VAL A 576 -2.56 -1.71 -32.08
CA VAL A 576 -1.86 -0.76 -32.97
C VAL A 576 -1.59 -1.45 -34.31
N TYR A 577 -1.77 -0.73 -35.41
CA TYR A 577 -1.31 -1.19 -36.72
C TYR A 577 0.17 -0.83 -36.89
N GLU A 578 1.04 -1.83 -37.06
CA GLU A 578 2.47 -1.64 -37.29
C GLU A 578 2.85 -2.10 -38.70
N ALA A 579 3.57 -1.24 -39.41
CA ALA A 579 4.16 -1.53 -40.71
C ALA A 579 5.63 -1.09 -40.68
N LYS A 580 6.53 -2.01 -40.27
CA LYS A 580 7.97 -1.75 -40.23
C LYS A 580 8.65 -2.33 -41.47
N VAL A 581 9.70 -1.66 -41.92
CA VAL A 581 10.51 -2.10 -43.07
C VAL A 581 11.15 -3.46 -42.73
N GLY A 582 10.76 -4.50 -43.47
CA GLY A 582 11.22 -5.88 -43.27
C GLY A 582 10.29 -6.78 -42.43
N GLU A 583 9.25 -6.25 -41.81
CA GLU A 583 8.20 -7.03 -41.12
C GLU A 583 6.92 -7.09 -41.97
N ILE A 584 6.10 -8.14 -41.78
CA ILE A 584 4.78 -8.21 -42.42
C ILE A 584 3.84 -7.20 -41.74
N PRO A 585 3.25 -6.23 -42.47
CA PRO A 585 2.37 -5.23 -41.86
C PRO A 585 1.13 -5.87 -41.21
N GLY A 586 0.81 -5.49 -39.99
CA GLY A 586 -0.24 -6.14 -39.24
C GLY A 586 -0.67 -5.41 -37.97
N TYR A 587 -1.72 -5.92 -37.33
CA TYR A 587 -2.16 -5.42 -36.03
C TYR A 587 -1.41 -6.14 -34.91
N VAL A 588 -0.91 -5.36 -33.94
CA VAL A 588 -0.18 -5.82 -32.76
C VAL A 588 -0.98 -5.42 -31.52
N GLY A 589 -1.22 -6.39 -30.64
CA GLY A 589 -1.91 -6.17 -29.37
C GLY A 589 -0.91 -6.02 -28.25
N HIS A 590 -0.59 -4.78 -27.91
CA HIS A 590 0.32 -4.43 -26.81
C HIS A 590 -0.41 -4.55 -25.47
N LEU A 591 0.24 -5.16 -24.49
CA LEU A 591 -0.31 -5.42 -23.16
C LEU A 591 0.48 -4.63 -22.10
N TYR A 592 -0.20 -3.72 -21.41
CA TYR A 592 0.40 -2.80 -20.43
C TYR A 592 0.02 -3.19 -19.00
N LEU A 593 1.00 -3.14 -18.10
CA LEU A 593 0.78 -3.19 -16.65
C LEU A 593 0.56 -1.77 -16.12
N GLY A 594 -0.15 -1.65 -15.00
CA GLY A 594 -0.37 -0.36 -14.34
C GLY A 594 0.95 0.25 -13.88
N GLY A 595 1.14 1.54 -14.10
CA GLY A 595 2.41 2.23 -13.82
C GLY A 595 3.54 1.99 -14.84
N LEU A 596 3.27 1.36 -15.99
CA LEU A 596 4.22 1.32 -17.11
C LEU A 596 3.65 2.00 -18.36
N ASN A 597 4.40 2.95 -18.90
CA ASN A 597 4.14 3.56 -20.21
C ASN A 597 4.68 2.70 -21.39
N THR A 598 5.34 1.58 -21.09
CA THR A 598 5.86 0.61 -22.07
C THR A 598 5.08 -0.71 -21.99
N PRO A 599 4.89 -1.41 -23.12
CA PRO A 599 4.20 -2.70 -23.13
C PRO A 599 5.04 -3.76 -22.42
N ALA A 600 4.43 -4.45 -21.47
CA ALA A 600 5.03 -5.56 -20.74
C ALA A 600 4.94 -6.90 -21.50
N ALA A 601 3.99 -7.02 -22.43
CA ALA A 601 3.76 -8.20 -23.24
C ALA A 601 3.06 -7.85 -24.58
N LYS A 602 2.93 -8.85 -25.46
CA LYS A 602 2.16 -8.78 -26.71
C LYS A 602 1.23 -9.98 -26.84
N LEU A 603 0.03 -9.77 -27.39
CA LEU A 603 -0.88 -10.84 -27.81
C LEU A 603 -0.24 -11.70 -28.90
N GLY A 604 -0.48 -13.01 -28.84
CA GLY A 604 0.00 -13.99 -29.80
C GLY A 604 -0.60 -13.85 -31.21
N HIS A 605 -1.83 -13.35 -31.29
CA HIS A 605 -2.54 -13.08 -32.52
C HIS A 605 -3.52 -11.91 -32.33
N VAL A 606 -3.75 -11.12 -33.39
CA VAL A 606 -4.79 -10.09 -33.41
C VAL A 606 -5.67 -10.28 -34.64
N GLY A 607 -6.81 -10.94 -34.43
CA GLY A 607 -7.86 -11.07 -35.44
C GLY A 607 -8.91 -9.95 -35.32
N PRO A 608 -10.02 -10.05 -36.07
CA PRO A 608 -11.12 -9.09 -35.98
C PRO A 608 -11.76 -9.00 -34.59
N LYS A 609 -11.73 -10.09 -33.80
CA LYS A 609 -12.27 -10.12 -32.43
C LYS A 609 -11.38 -9.36 -31.47
N GLU A 610 -10.07 -9.56 -31.55
CA GLU A 610 -9.09 -8.95 -30.65
C GLU A 610 -8.97 -7.44 -30.86
N LYS A 611 -9.26 -6.93 -32.07
CA LYS A 611 -9.39 -5.47 -32.31
C LYS A 611 -10.40 -4.79 -31.39
N ALA A 612 -11.46 -5.48 -30.98
CA ALA A 612 -12.47 -4.94 -30.07
C ALA A 612 -12.03 -4.91 -28.59
N LEU A 613 -10.77 -5.28 -28.30
CA LEU A 613 -10.17 -5.24 -26.96
C LEU A 613 -9.35 -3.96 -26.71
N ASP A 614 -9.21 -3.09 -27.71
CA ASP A 614 -8.47 -1.83 -27.58
C ASP A 614 -8.99 -0.96 -26.42
N GLY A 615 -8.06 -0.42 -25.63
CA GLY A 615 -8.32 0.36 -24.41
C GLY A 615 -8.81 -0.44 -23.20
N LYS A 616 -9.24 -1.70 -23.37
CA LYS A 616 -9.89 -2.48 -22.31
C LYS A 616 -8.89 -3.19 -21.40
N ILE A 617 -9.30 -3.43 -20.15
CA ILE A 617 -8.59 -4.33 -19.26
C ILE A 617 -9.01 -5.77 -19.56
N VAL A 618 -8.01 -6.61 -19.80
CA VAL A 618 -8.17 -8.00 -20.23
C VAL A 618 -7.37 -8.91 -19.31
N GLU A 619 -8.00 -10.00 -18.88
CA GLU A 619 -7.32 -11.06 -18.15
C GLU A 619 -6.68 -11.99 -19.18
N CYS A 620 -5.36 -12.16 -19.10
CA CYS A 620 -4.57 -12.93 -20.05
C CYS A 620 -3.86 -14.11 -19.38
N SER A 621 -3.68 -15.19 -20.13
CA SER A 621 -2.72 -16.26 -19.82
C SER A 621 -1.75 -16.44 -20.99
N PHE A 622 -0.60 -17.08 -20.73
CA PHE A 622 0.38 -17.39 -21.75
C PHE A 622 0.21 -18.83 -22.24
N MET A 623 0.11 -19.01 -23.56
CA MET A 623 0.10 -20.32 -24.19
C MET A 623 1.45 -20.56 -24.90
N PRO A 624 2.25 -21.57 -24.48
CA PRO A 624 3.50 -21.91 -25.14
C PRO A 624 3.34 -22.09 -26.66
N GLY A 625 4.25 -21.51 -27.45
CA GLY A 625 4.21 -21.55 -28.92
C GLY A 625 3.19 -20.61 -29.58
N PHE A 626 2.19 -20.10 -28.84
CA PHE A 626 1.20 -19.14 -29.37
C PHE A 626 1.42 -17.71 -28.83
N GLY A 627 1.87 -17.56 -27.58
CA GLY A 627 2.02 -16.27 -26.91
C GLY A 627 0.86 -15.95 -25.95
N TRP A 628 0.69 -14.67 -25.59
CA TRP A 628 -0.38 -14.27 -24.68
C TRP A 628 -1.75 -14.32 -25.36
N LYS A 629 -2.74 -14.86 -24.64
CA LYS A 629 -4.13 -14.98 -25.06
C LYS A 629 -5.04 -14.35 -24.01
N VAL A 630 -6.05 -13.60 -24.47
CA VAL A 630 -7.12 -13.09 -23.61
C VAL A 630 -8.08 -14.21 -23.24
N LEU A 631 -8.38 -14.32 -21.95
CA LEU A 631 -9.41 -15.19 -21.39
C LEU A 631 -10.76 -14.46 -21.31
N ARG A 632 -10.77 -13.23 -20.78
CA ARG A 632 -11.97 -12.38 -20.68
C ARG A 632 -11.62 -10.89 -20.55
N ILE A 633 -12.64 -10.04 -20.70
CA ILE A 633 -12.58 -8.61 -20.36
C ILE A 633 -12.91 -8.46 -18.87
N ARG A 634 -12.19 -7.58 -18.16
CA ARG A 634 -12.38 -7.29 -16.73
C ARG A 634 -13.17 -6.01 -16.52
N THR A 635 -14.48 -6.08 -16.70
CA THR A 635 -15.39 -4.93 -16.44
C THR A 635 -15.51 -4.60 -14.96
N ASP A 636 -15.07 -5.49 -14.06
CA ASP A 636 -14.97 -5.28 -12.61
C ASP A 636 -13.73 -4.48 -12.18
N LYS A 637 -12.87 -4.08 -13.13
CA LYS A 637 -11.62 -3.36 -12.86
C LYS A 637 -11.52 -2.06 -13.63
N THR A 638 -11.10 -1.01 -12.94
CA THR A 638 -10.74 0.29 -13.52
C THR A 638 -9.29 0.35 -13.97
N GLU A 639 -8.39 -0.38 -13.29
CA GLU A 639 -6.95 -0.44 -13.59
C GLU A 639 -6.43 -1.90 -13.74
N PRO A 640 -5.42 -2.14 -14.61
CA PRO A 640 -4.76 -3.44 -14.75
C PRO A 640 -3.87 -3.77 -13.54
N ASN A 641 -3.23 -4.95 -13.53
CA ASN A 641 -2.27 -5.27 -12.46
C ASN A 641 -1.09 -4.29 -12.46
N TYR A 642 -0.80 -3.71 -11.29
CA TYR A 642 0.34 -2.81 -11.12
C TYR A 642 1.67 -3.51 -11.39
N HIS A 643 2.65 -2.79 -11.95
CA HIS A 643 3.85 -3.37 -12.56
C HIS A 643 4.62 -4.33 -11.62
N LYS A 644 4.74 -3.99 -10.33
CA LYS A 644 5.49 -4.78 -9.34
C LYS A 644 4.83 -6.15 -9.07
N SER A 645 3.49 -6.17 -9.03
CA SER A 645 2.71 -7.41 -8.91
C SER A 645 2.63 -8.16 -10.24
N GLY A 646 2.38 -7.45 -11.34
CA GLY A 646 2.25 -8.02 -12.67
C GLY A 646 3.54 -8.69 -13.16
N LYS A 647 4.71 -8.06 -12.97
CA LYS A 647 6.02 -8.65 -13.30
C LYS A 647 6.27 -9.97 -12.56
N ALA A 648 5.91 -10.05 -11.28
CA ALA A 648 6.05 -11.28 -10.48
C ALA A 648 5.15 -12.42 -10.99
N VAL A 649 3.93 -12.11 -11.43
CA VAL A 649 3.02 -13.12 -12.01
C VAL A 649 3.46 -13.52 -13.42
N ILE A 650 3.90 -12.56 -14.26
CA ILE A 650 4.55 -12.84 -15.56
C ILE A 650 5.76 -13.76 -15.36
N GLU A 651 6.60 -13.51 -14.36
CA GLU A 651 7.74 -14.39 -14.05
C GLU A 651 7.30 -15.80 -13.66
N SER A 652 6.25 -15.96 -12.84
CA SER A 652 5.68 -17.28 -12.52
C SER A 652 4.95 -17.98 -13.69
N ILE A 653 4.63 -17.24 -14.75
CA ILE A 653 4.05 -17.77 -16.00
C ILE A 653 5.15 -18.19 -16.97
N MET A 654 6.20 -17.38 -17.11
CA MET A 654 7.33 -17.61 -18.02
C MET A 654 8.31 -18.66 -17.48
N PHE A 655 8.50 -18.72 -16.16
CA PHE A 655 9.35 -19.69 -15.47
C PHE A 655 8.55 -20.48 -14.43
N PRO A 656 7.55 -21.26 -14.87
CA PRO A 656 6.58 -21.88 -13.97
C PRO A 656 7.24 -22.89 -13.04
N VAL A 657 6.92 -22.79 -11.76
CA VAL A 657 7.18 -23.87 -10.80
C VAL A 657 6.00 -24.83 -10.89
N THR A 658 6.25 -26.07 -11.33
CA THR A 658 5.21 -27.10 -11.45
C THR A 658 4.97 -27.82 -10.11
N ALA A 659 3.88 -28.57 -10.02
CA ALA A 659 3.64 -29.48 -8.91
C ALA A 659 4.82 -30.45 -8.70
N GLN A 660 5.40 -30.98 -9.77
CA GLN A 660 6.57 -31.87 -9.71
C GLN A 660 7.80 -31.16 -9.10
N ASN A 661 8.02 -29.88 -9.43
CA ASN A 661 9.13 -29.11 -8.84
C ASN A 661 8.98 -28.97 -7.32
N ILE A 662 7.76 -28.73 -6.84
CA ILE A 662 7.46 -28.68 -5.40
C ILE A 662 7.69 -30.04 -4.75
N LEU A 663 7.15 -31.12 -5.32
CA LEU A 663 7.31 -32.48 -4.78
C LEU A 663 8.78 -32.89 -4.70
N MET A 664 9.61 -32.50 -5.67
CA MET A 664 11.06 -32.71 -5.61
C MET A 664 11.72 -31.99 -4.43
N CYS A 665 11.36 -30.74 -4.13
CA CYS A 665 11.86 -30.03 -2.94
C CYS A 665 11.41 -30.71 -1.62
N VAL A 666 10.14 -31.13 -1.53
CA VAL A 666 9.62 -31.85 -0.36
C VAL A 666 10.36 -33.17 -0.15
N TYR A 667 10.62 -33.91 -1.23
CA TYR A 667 11.41 -35.16 -1.20
C TYR A 667 12.87 -34.92 -0.79
N GLN A 668 13.52 -33.89 -1.35
CA GLN A 668 14.87 -33.48 -0.97
C GLN A 668 14.97 -33.08 0.52
N ARG A 669 13.97 -32.37 1.06
CA ARG A 669 13.87 -32.07 2.50
C ARG A 669 13.78 -33.36 3.31
N GLY A 670 12.96 -34.32 2.88
CA GLY A 670 12.84 -35.64 3.51
C GLY A 670 14.19 -36.34 3.64
N GLN A 671 14.99 -36.37 2.56
CA GLN A 671 16.35 -36.92 2.59
C GLN A 671 17.30 -36.15 3.52
N LYS A 672 17.26 -34.81 3.49
CA LYS A 672 18.09 -33.94 4.34
C LYS A 672 17.85 -34.22 5.83
N LEU A 673 16.58 -34.34 6.22
CA LEU A 673 16.16 -34.66 7.58
C LEU A 673 16.47 -36.10 8.00
N ALA A 674 16.46 -37.06 7.07
CA ALA A 674 16.89 -38.43 7.34
C ALA A 674 18.39 -38.47 7.67
N LYS A 675 19.23 -37.90 6.79
CA LYS A 675 20.70 -37.85 6.96
C LYS A 675 21.11 -37.15 8.26
N SER A 676 20.42 -36.08 8.67
CA SER A 676 20.72 -35.39 9.93
C SER A 676 20.41 -36.21 11.19
N ARG A 677 19.61 -37.29 11.09
CA ARG A 677 19.31 -38.19 12.20
C ARG A 677 20.27 -39.39 12.29
N GLU A 678 21.01 -39.67 11.22
CA GLU A 678 21.94 -40.80 11.12
C GLU A 678 23.36 -40.45 11.60
N VAL A 679 23.68 -39.16 11.81
CA VAL A 679 24.96 -38.71 12.38
C VAL A 679 24.88 -38.77 13.91
N PRO A 680 25.65 -39.65 14.59
CA PRO A 680 25.73 -39.63 16.05
C PRO A 680 26.42 -38.35 16.50
N GLY A 681 25.86 -37.67 17.50
CA GLY A 681 26.52 -36.52 18.13
C GLY A 681 27.89 -36.95 18.71
N PRO A 682 28.88 -36.04 18.77
CA PRO A 682 30.21 -36.37 19.26
C PRO A 682 30.13 -36.89 20.69
N SER A 683 30.66 -38.09 20.92
CA SER A 683 30.70 -38.71 22.24
C SER A 683 31.58 -37.87 23.16
N VAL A 684 30.96 -37.13 24.08
CA VAL A 684 31.67 -36.46 25.16
C VAL A 684 32.32 -37.54 26.02
N LYS A 685 33.66 -37.53 26.05
CA LYS A 685 34.51 -38.32 26.96
C LYS A 685 35.03 -37.43 28.07
#